data_AF-A0A7M7PS94-F1
#
_entry.id   AF-A0A7M7PS94-F1
#
_cell.length_a   1.000
_cell.length_b   1.000
_cell.length_c   1.000
_cell.angle_alpha   90.00
_cell.angle_beta   90.00
_cell.angle_gamma   90.00
#
_symmetry.space_group_name_H-M   'P 1'
#
loop_
_entity.id
_entity.type
_entity.pdbx_description
1 polymer ?
#
loop_
_entity_poly.entity_id
_entity_poly.type
_entity_poly.pdbx_seq_one_letter_code
_entity_poly.pdbx_strand_id
1 'polypeptide(L)'
;MSANTEMPGVKAALHRLQELAERMKSDEFGFRDNDIAMIDGVAGAVKELDAERVKLHMMLETETINSSILRHQLQFFPDQIKKEIMAAVESARQSNAEELKSLQNKLQLLNETIEELEELHKKLSKENAILAPERDMVRAQHEEVISQLNQRLADKAGKQIMLNETRDKLRETNQKIVDLETGIVILKEDMIQERSDARQEKKRLKQAVHDTTKKTKKQKEANISQKKQVDVLQEQLTGKKLELSDIMKVIRRFDTNRSRSEAQEKLLQDQLDKEVVHNEQMKDEGIKLSLQLTDLETKTGKKEAYLETKVDELERDINKTNTEYDGLKKEHDEKKFIVEEVLEVAEKEGSKVQEIDNILQGKKDDLTKKATDTARMKLENDEMEKKMKNLEENHQITVQLLTKQIQAFRENLTRERKERFELQEKRDSLSRELEDFRQEFAKYMSTMSERINKAKQDHVDLTNEGEQLTRDITKDDVTITTLEKDLKKAEANFSKVKKKLQDEIANIENKIADAEGSLEAKMKELEEKTPIFEELEKMFEEKQEEYNSKKKGIVELKNKKIVLVTSSNRAQREIQKLIAPGAENAPEEDIKRIPELPPVGVSFFASEDETRNKAFKQLSEVALKHLLRQQRSAALGRMKEQGRELEELEENIFHAGRKLKAVTEENVRFTGAIEKMQKESVSIEGQISRHSSLEESLKHLVISQRGHLEVGWEKDKALQDEFAKRDQVFLDDITDLCCRADRREQVVSDITDKLQQEIVMLTSLLETVAERRPLNTSQGSRPTTVPRPPTVLREYLESRTNLTTQAGRKTELQSQPNLLTQTVPEEL
;
A
#
# COMPACT_ATOMS: atom_id res chain seq x y z
N MET A 1 124.10 95.63 17.95
CA MET A 1 125.06 96.06 16.86
C MET A 1 126.44 95.62 17.33
N SER A 2 127.38 95.25 16.45
CA SER A 2 128.60 94.55 16.92
C SER A 2 129.37 95.30 18.01
N ALA A 3 129.70 94.56 19.08
CA ALA A 3 130.57 94.97 20.17
C ALA A 3 132.02 95.27 19.71
N ASN A 4 132.86 95.61 20.69
CA ASN A 4 134.28 95.97 20.59
C ASN A 4 134.62 97.43 20.25
N THR A 5 133.72 98.39 20.55
CA THR A 5 134.17 99.73 20.95
C THR A 5 134.71 99.71 22.38
N GLU A 6 135.99 99.37 22.52
CA GLU A 6 136.81 99.91 23.60
C GLU A 6 136.66 101.44 23.55
N MET A 7 136.22 102.08 24.64
CA MET A 7 136.10 103.54 24.69
C MET A 7 137.51 104.15 24.58
N PRO A 8 137.88 104.85 23.49
CA PRO A 8 139.26 105.29 23.30
C PRO A 8 139.72 106.24 24.42
N GLY A 9 138.80 107.05 24.95
CA GLY A 9 139.03 107.92 26.10
C GLY A 9 139.34 107.15 27.39
N VAL A 10 138.72 106.00 27.65
CA VAL A 10 138.99 105.18 28.86
C VAL A 10 140.33 104.48 28.73
N LYS A 11 140.63 103.90 27.55
CA LYS A 11 141.93 103.25 27.29
C LYS A 11 143.08 104.26 27.29
N ALA A 12 142.88 105.46 26.74
CA ALA A 12 143.84 106.56 26.83
C ALA A 12 143.98 107.15 28.24
N ALA A 13 142.90 107.21 29.04
CA ALA A 13 142.97 107.61 30.44
C ALA A 13 143.76 106.59 31.26
N LEU A 14 143.50 105.29 31.10
CA LEU A 14 144.29 104.23 31.75
C LEU A 14 145.76 104.28 31.33
N HIS A 15 146.06 104.43 30.02
CA HIS A 15 147.44 104.58 29.56
C HIS A 15 148.12 105.82 30.15
N ARG A 16 147.42 106.96 30.27
CA ARG A 16 147.96 108.17 30.89
C ARG A 16 148.14 108.05 32.40
N LEU A 17 147.26 107.32 33.09
CA LEU A 17 147.40 107.03 34.52
C LEU A 17 148.58 106.07 34.77
N GLN A 18 148.77 105.07 33.92
CA GLN A 18 149.93 104.17 33.98
C GLN A 18 151.24 104.90 33.64
N GLU A 19 151.27 105.72 32.58
CA GLU A 19 152.43 106.54 32.24
C GLU A 19 152.75 107.57 33.34
N LEU A 20 151.74 108.13 34.00
CA LEU A 20 151.91 109.01 35.16
C LEU A 20 152.44 108.25 36.38
N ALA A 21 151.93 107.04 36.66
CA ALA A 21 152.45 106.18 37.72
C ALA A 21 153.89 105.71 37.44
N GLU A 22 154.26 105.44 36.19
CA GLU A 22 155.64 105.11 35.79
C GLU A 22 156.58 106.33 35.94
N ARG A 23 156.15 107.53 35.53
CA ARG A 23 156.89 108.78 35.78
C ARG A 23 157.03 109.10 37.27
N MET A 24 156.01 108.80 38.09
CA MET A 24 156.10 108.96 39.55
C MET A 24 156.98 107.91 40.24
N LYS A 25 157.26 106.78 39.57
CA LYS A 25 158.20 105.73 40.02
C LYS A 25 159.67 106.01 39.63
N SER A 26 159.99 107.15 38.98
CA SER A 26 161.38 107.55 38.68
C SER A 26 161.92 108.59 39.68
N ASP A 27 163.14 108.38 40.17
CA ASP A 27 163.76 109.10 41.30
C ASP A 27 163.92 110.63 41.15
N GLU A 28 163.68 111.22 39.96
CA GLU A 28 163.84 112.66 39.74
C GLU A 28 162.82 113.55 40.50
N PHE A 29 161.71 112.99 41.01
CA PHE A 29 160.57 113.80 41.52
C PHE A 29 160.14 113.55 42.98
N GLY A 30 160.70 112.57 43.69
CA GLY A 30 160.55 112.45 45.16
C GLY A 30 159.13 112.24 45.71
N PHE A 31 158.25 111.59 44.95
CA PHE A 31 156.90 111.21 45.40
C PHE A 31 156.91 110.09 46.46
N ARG A 32 155.78 109.89 47.16
CA ARG A 32 155.64 108.83 48.17
C ARG A 32 154.86 107.65 47.60
N ASP A 33 155.15 106.44 48.08
CA ASP A 33 154.46 105.21 47.63
C ASP A 33 152.93 105.27 47.75
N ASN A 34 152.40 106.00 48.75
CA ASN A 34 150.96 106.22 48.89
C ASN A 34 150.34 107.00 47.72
N ASP A 35 151.06 107.97 47.15
CA ASP A 35 150.57 108.80 46.05
C ASP A 35 150.50 107.96 44.76
N ILE A 36 151.50 107.11 44.57
CA ILE A 36 151.57 106.10 43.51
C ILE A 36 150.45 105.06 43.66
N ALA A 37 150.26 104.52 44.87
CA ALA A 37 149.21 103.57 45.19
C ALA A 37 147.80 104.15 44.98
N MET A 38 147.60 105.45 45.17
CA MET A 38 146.34 106.11 44.80
C MET A 38 146.13 106.16 43.28
N ILE A 39 147.16 106.38 42.46
CA ILE A 39 147.00 106.34 41.00
C ILE A 39 146.77 104.91 40.49
N ASP A 40 147.52 103.93 40.98
CA ASP A 40 147.28 102.52 40.65
C ASP A 40 145.88 102.06 41.14
N GLY A 41 145.40 102.59 42.27
CA GLY A 41 144.04 102.39 42.78
C GLY A 41 142.94 103.04 41.91
N VAL A 42 143.14 104.28 41.45
CA VAL A 42 142.24 104.95 40.49
C VAL A 42 142.22 104.22 39.15
N ALA A 43 143.37 103.75 38.66
CA ALA A 43 143.44 102.92 37.45
C ALA A 43 142.76 101.55 37.65
N GLY A 44 142.78 100.99 38.86
CA GLY A 44 141.99 99.82 39.26
C GLY A 44 140.49 100.10 39.18
N ALA A 45 140.01 101.13 39.86
CA ALA A 45 138.60 101.52 39.87
C ALA A 45 138.05 101.84 38.46
N VAL A 46 138.87 102.48 37.60
CA VAL A 46 138.50 102.73 36.20
C VAL A 46 138.41 101.43 35.38
N LYS A 47 139.25 100.41 35.64
CA LYS A 47 139.14 99.09 35.02
C LYS A 47 137.91 98.32 35.50
N GLU A 48 137.61 98.35 36.80
CA GLU A 48 136.40 97.72 37.36
C GLU A 48 135.13 98.36 36.81
N LEU A 49 135.09 99.71 36.75
CA LEU A 49 133.96 100.45 36.19
C LEU A 49 133.77 100.19 34.68
N ASP A 50 134.85 100.01 33.90
CA ASP A 50 134.73 99.63 32.49
C ASP A 50 134.31 98.16 32.31
N ALA A 51 134.71 97.26 33.21
CA ALA A 51 134.25 95.88 33.23
C ALA A 51 132.75 95.78 33.60
N GLU A 52 132.28 96.58 34.58
CA GLU A 52 130.85 96.72 34.87
C GLU A 52 130.10 97.33 33.69
N ARG A 53 130.64 98.37 33.03
CA ARG A 53 130.08 98.98 31.81
C ARG A 53 129.84 97.93 30.73
N VAL A 54 130.82 97.06 30.46
CA VAL A 54 130.72 95.97 29.47
C VAL A 54 129.66 94.94 29.89
N LYS A 55 129.66 94.51 31.15
CA LYS A 55 128.66 93.57 31.70
C LYS A 55 127.24 94.11 31.60
N LEU A 56 127.03 95.39 31.95
CA LEU A 56 125.74 96.06 31.90
C LEU A 56 125.27 96.24 30.44
N HIS A 57 126.17 96.56 29.51
CA HIS A 57 125.86 96.54 28.07
C HIS A 57 125.47 95.14 27.56
N MET A 58 126.17 94.07 27.96
CA MET A 58 125.80 92.71 27.58
C MET A 58 124.39 92.36 28.09
N MET A 59 124.08 92.65 29.36
CA MET A 59 122.76 92.44 29.92
C MET A 59 121.68 93.26 29.19
N LEU A 60 121.97 94.52 28.86
CA LEU A 60 121.05 95.39 28.14
C LEU A 60 120.88 95.00 26.67
N GLU A 61 121.90 94.42 26.01
CA GLU A 61 121.75 93.83 24.68
C GLU A 61 120.93 92.52 24.74
N THR A 62 121.13 91.65 25.74
CA THR A 62 120.27 90.46 25.92
C THR A 62 118.82 90.85 26.21
N GLU A 63 118.57 91.87 27.04
CA GLU A 63 117.20 92.36 27.28
C GLU A 63 116.61 93.08 26.07
N THR A 64 117.42 93.73 25.25
CA THR A 64 116.97 94.32 23.97
C THR A 64 116.61 93.22 22.96
N ILE A 65 117.39 92.13 22.90
CA ILE A 65 117.11 90.96 22.06
C ILE A 65 115.85 90.24 22.55
N ASN A 66 115.74 89.95 23.84
CA ASN A 66 114.55 89.34 24.46
C ASN A 66 113.30 90.20 24.21
N SER A 67 113.41 91.52 24.41
CA SER A 67 112.33 92.48 24.12
C SER A 67 112.03 92.64 22.62
N SER A 68 112.96 92.27 21.73
CA SER A 68 112.75 92.26 20.28
C SER A 68 112.01 90.98 19.86
N ILE A 69 112.44 89.82 20.37
CA ILE A 69 111.76 88.53 20.21
C ILE A 69 110.33 88.62 20.76
N LEU A 70 110.15 89.17 21.97
CA LEU A 70 108.84 89.35 22.58
C LEU A 70 107.95 90.33 21.79
N ARG A 71 108.51 91.43 21.25
CA ARG A 71 107.77 92.35 20.37
C ARG A 71 107.36 91.68 19.05
N HIS A 72 108.25 90.91 18.44
CA HIS A 72 107.94 90.12 17.25
C HIS A 72 106.84 89.08 17.53
N GLN A 73 106.96 88.34 18.62
CA GLN A 73 105.93 87.39 19.07
C GLN A 73 104.59 88.09 19.32
N LEU A 74 104.55 89.19 20.08
CA LEU A 74 103.34 89.99 20.31
C LEU A 74 102.74 90.59 19.04
N GLN A 75 103.56 90.90 18.02
CA GLN A 75 103.09 91.39 16.72
C GLN A 75 102.41 90.28 15.90
N PHE A 76 102.89 89.04 15.97
CA PHE A 76 102.35 87.92 15.17
C PHE A 76 101.39 86.98 15.91
N PHE A 77 101.36 87.00 17.25
CA PHE A 77 100.38 86.22 18.04
C PHE A 77 98.92 86.51 17.67
N PRO A 78 98.48 87.76 17.43
CA PRO A 78 97.10 88.02 17.00
C PRO A 78 96.73 87.32 15.69
N ASP A 79 97.64 87.28 14.72
CA ASP A 79 97.43 86.58 13.44
C ASP A 79 97.51 85.06 13.57
N GLN A 80 98.35 84.54 14.46
CA GLN A 80 98.43 83.10 14.77
C GLN A 80 97.14 82.64 15.46
N ILE A 81 96.72 83.32 16.53
CA ILE A 81 95.46 83.07 17.24
C ILE A 81 94.26 83.20 16.30
N LYS A 82 94.24 84.21 15.42
CA LYS A 82 93.17 84.37 14.42
C LYS A 82 93.14 83.20 13.43
N LYS A 83 94.29 82.71 12.96
CA LYS A 83 94.37 81.52 12.09
C LYS A 83 93.91 80.25 12.79
N GLU A 84 94.30 80.07 14.06
CA GLU A 84 93.90 78.92 14.88
C GLU A 84 92.39 78.93 15.16
N ILE A 85 91.82 80.08 15.56
CA ILE A 85 90.38 80.27 15.71
C ILE A 85 89.65 80.04 14.38
N MET A 86 90.17 80.53 13.25
CA MET A 86 89.58 80.28 11.93
C MET A 86 89.60 78.78 11.58
N ALA A 87 90.71 78.08 11.81
CA ALA A 87 90.81 76.64 11.57
C ALA A 87 89.87 75.82 12.48
N ALA A 88 89.75 76.19 13.75
CA ALA A 88 88.81 75.56 14.69
C ALA A 88 87.34 75.82 14.29
N VAL A 89 86.99 77.05 13.89
CA VAL A 89 85.65 77.40 13.38
C VAL A 89 85.36 76.70 12.05
N GLU A 90 86.34 76.54 11.18
CA GLU A 90 86.18 75.83 9.90
C GLU A 90 86.04 74.32 10.11
N SER A 91 86.83 73.71 11.00
CA SER A 91 86.66 72.31 11.41
C SER A 91 85.30 72.05 12.07
N ALA A 92 84.85 72.94 12.97
CA ALA A 92 83.51 72.86 13.57
C ALA A 92 82.39 73.03 12.52
N ARG A 93 82.57 73.90 11.52
CA ARG A 93 81.62 74.04 10.40
C ARG A 93 81.58 72.80 9.51
N GLN A 94 82.73 72.19 9.23
CA GLN A 94 82.82 70.94 8.45
C GLN A 94 82.15 69.78 9.21
N SER A 95 82.48 69.60 10.50
CA SER A 95 81.85 68.61 11.36
C SER A 95 80.32 68.81 11.47
N ASN A 96 79.85 70.04 11.71
CA ASN A 96 78.41 70.34 11.71
C ASN A 96 77.74 70.07 10.35
N ALA A 97 78.43 70.33 9.22
CA ALA A 97 77.92 70.04 7.88
C ALA A 97 77.86 68.53 7.60
N GLU A 98 78.84 67.76 8.09
CA GLU A 98 78.83 66.29 8.02
C GLU A 98 77.74 65.67 8.90
N GLU A 99 77.53 66.19 10.11
CA GLU A 99 76.41 65.78 10.97
C GLU A 99 75.05 66.13 10.36
N LEU A 100 74.87 67.36 9.85
CA LEU A 100 73.65 67.75 9.14
C LEU A 100 73.40 66.89 7.91
N LYS A 101 74.45 66.54 7.14
CA LYS A 101 74.32 65.62 6.00
C LYS A 101 74.02 64.18 6.44
N SER A 102 74.58 63.72 7.56
CA SER A 102 74.24 62.43 8.16
C SER A 102 72.78 62.37 8.60
N LEU A 103 72.27 63.45 9.21
CA LEU A 103 70.88 63.59 9.61
C LEU A 103 69.94 63.70 8.41
N GLN A 104 70.30 64.45 7.37
CA GLN A 104 69.55 64.53 6.11
C GLN A 104 69.45 63.15 5.43
N ASN A 105 70.56 62.42 5.31
CA ASN A 105 70.57 61.06 4.76
C ASN A 105 69.70 60.09 5.59
N LYS A 106 69.73 60.19 6.93
CA LYS A 106 68.88 59.38 7.82
C LYS A 106 67.40 59.75 7.69
N LEU A 107 67.07 61.03 7.51
CA LEU A 107 65.70 61.50 7.34
C LEU A 107 65.15 61.09 5.96
N GLN A 108 65.97 61.18 4.91
CA GLN A 108 65.64 60.64 3.59
C GLN A 108 65.37 59.14 3.65
N LEU A 109 66.29 58.35 4.22
CA LEU A 109 66.10 56.89 4.38
C LEU A 109 64.84 56.57 5.20
N LEU A 110 64.56 57.34 6.25
CA LEU A 110 63.35 57.16 7.05
C LEU A 110 62.07 57.47 6.26
N ASN A 111 62.07 58.52 5.42
CA ASN A 111 60.97 58.81 4.50
C ASN A 111 60.78 57.69 3.47
N GLU A 112 61.88 57.20 2.87
CA GLU A 112 61.86 56.07 1.93
C GLU A 112 61.22 54.82 2.59
N THR A 113 61.60 54.49 3.84
CA THR A 113 60.95 53.39 4.58
C THR A 113 59.48 53.67 4.95
N ILE A 114 59.08 54.93 5.14
CA ILE A 114 57.66 55.29 5.36
C ILE A 114 56.86 55.07 4.08
N GLU A 115 57.39 55.45 2.92
CA GLU A 115 56.72 55.23 1.62
C GLU A 115 56.59 53.73 1.31
N GLU A 116 57.62 52.92 1.59
CA GLU A 116 57.57 51.45 1.49
C GLU A 116 56.53 50.82 2.43
N LEU A 117 56.47 51.29 3.69
CA LEU A 117 55.49 50.79 4.68
C LEU A 117 54.06 51.24 4.34
N GLU A 118 53.88 52.44 3.80
CA GLU A 118 52.60 52.90 3.27
C GLU A 118 52.14 52.07 2.06
N GLU A 119 53.04 51.77 1.12
CA GLU A 119 52.79 50.85 0.01
C GLU A 119 52.38 49.46 0.51
N LEU A 120 53.11 48.91 1.49
CA LEU A 120 52.81 47.60 2.08
C LEU A 120 51.45 47.61 2.79
N HIS A 121 51.13 48.65 3.56
CA HIS A 121 49.83 48.83 4.18
C HIS A 121 48.71 48.94 3.12
N LYS A 122 48.93 49.69 2.02
CA LYS A 122 47.99 49.80 0.90
C LYS A 122 47.78 48.46 0.16
N LYS A 123 48.79 47.58 0.13
CA LYS A 123 48.69 46.21 -0.43
C LYS A 123 47.90 45.29 0.52
N LEU A 124 48.33 45.17 1.78
CA LEU A 124 47.65 44.38 2.81
C LEU A 124 46.20 44.81 3.05
N SER A 125 45.89 46.11 2.95
CA SER A 125 44.52 46.61 3.07
C SER A 125 43.63 46.19 1.89
N LYS A 126 44.18 46.06 0.67
CA LYS A 126 43.44 45.53 -0.49
C LYS A 126 43.24 44.03 -0.37
N GLU A 127 44.26 43.30 0.05
CA GLU A 127 44.19 41.85 0.28
C GLU A 127 43.14 41.51 1.34
N ASN A 128 43.13 42.20 2.48
CA ASN A 128 42.09 42.04 3.51
C ASN A 128 40.68 42.41 3.01
N ALA A 129 40.55 43.39 2.10
CA ALA A 129 39.27 43.75 1.49
C ALA A 129 38.75 42.69 0.49
N ILE A 130 39.63 41.88 -0.09
CA ILE A 130 39.28 40.74 -0.95
C ILE A 130 38.98 39.50 -0.11
N LEU A 131 39.77 39.23 0.94
CA LEU A 131 39.58 38.08 1.83
C LEU A 131 38.35 38.19 2.74
N ALA A 132 37.88 39.41 3.03
CA ALA A 132 36.68 39.63 3.85
C ALA A 132 35.40 39.00 3.25
N PRO A 133 35.00 39.29 1.99
CA PRO A 133 33.83 38.63 1.38
C PRO A 133 34.03 37.13 1.15
N GLU A 134 35.25 36.65 0.89
CA GLU A 134 35.52 35.20 0.82
C GLU A 134 35.27 34.50 2.16
N ARG A 135 35.81 35.06 3.26
CA ARG A 135 35.57 34.57 4.62
C ARG A 135 34.08 34.58 4.96
N ASP A 136 33.38 35.65 4.62
CA ASP A 136 31.96 35.81 4.97
C ASP A 136 31.04 34.94 4.09
N MET A 137 31.44 34.65 2.84
CA MET A 137 30.82 33.62 1.99
C MET A 137 31.03 32.21 2.56
N VAL A 138 32.26 31.84 2.92
CA VAL A 138 32.58 30.53 3.52
C VAL A 138 31.85 30.36 4.86
N ARG A 139 31.72 31.45 5.64
CA ARG A 139 30.93 31.47 6.86
C ARG A 139 29.44 31.25 6.58
N ALA A 140 28.85 31.94 5.60
CA ALA A 140 27.45 31.74 5.23
C ALA A 140 27.18 30.31 4.76
N GLN A 141 28.07 29.73 3.94
CA GLN A 141 28.00 28.31 3.54
C GLN A 141 28.09 27.36 4.74
N HIS A 142 28.95 27.65 5.72
CA HIS A 142 29.07 26.83 6.93
C HIS A 142 27.83 26.93 7.83
N GLU A 143 27.28 28.13 8.02
CA GLU A 143 26.04 28.36 8.76
C GLU A 143 24.83 27.71 8.04
N GLU A 144 24.81 27.68 6.70
CA GLU A 144 23.82 26.93 5.92
C GLU A 144 23.96 25.41 6.13
N VAL A 145 25.17 24.85 6.04
CA VAL A 145 25.42 23.41 6.27
C VAL A 145 25.04 22.99 7.69
N ILE A 146 25.30 23.84 8.70
CA ILE A 146 24.83 23.64 10.08
C ILE A 146 23.29 23.65 10.13
N SER A 147 22.63 24.59 9.43
CA SER A 147 21.17 24.66 9.37
C SER A 147 20.56 23.40 8.72
N GLN A 148 21.09 22.97 7.57
CA GLN A 148 20.66 21.73 6.89
C GLN A 148 20.89 20.48 7.77
N LEU A 149 22.01 20.42 8.51
CA LEU A 149 22.29 19.32 9.45
C LEU A 149 21.30 19.32 10.61
N ASN A 150 21.05 20.47 11.23
CA ASN A 150 20.08 20.62 12.32
C ASN A 150 18.66 20.26 11.88
N GLN A 151 18.26 20.66 10.66
CA GLN A 151 16.98 20.26 10.07
C GLN A 151 16.92 18.73 9.89
N ARG A 152 17.96 18.09 9.34
CA ARG A 152 18.02 16.62 9.18
C ARG A 152 18.02 15.88 10.52
N LEU A 153 18.61 16.44 11.57
CA LEU A 153 18.57 15.89 12.93
C LEU A 153 17.17 16.03 13.56
N ALA A 154 16.51 17.17 13.39
CA ALA A 154 15.12 17.37 13.81
C ALA A 154 14.16 16.43 13.07
N ASP A 155 14.32 16.28 11.74
CA ASP A 155 13.61 15.31 10.91
C ASP A 155 13.80 13.87 11.40
N LYS A 156 15.04 13.48 11.73
CA LYS A 156 15.35 12.16 12.26
C LYS A 156 14.70 11.94 13.63
N ALA A 157 14.73 12.94 14.51
CA ALA A 157 14.06 12.88 15.81
C ALA A 157 12.52 12.78 15.65
N GLY A 158 11.91 13.59 14.80
CA GLY A 158 10.47 13.53 14.49
C GLY A 158 10.04 12.19 13.90
N LYS A 159 10.83 11.64 12.96
CA LYS A 159 10.61 10.29 12.41
C LYS A 159 10.76 9.20 13.48
N GLN A 160 11.71 9.34 14.41
CA GLN A 160 11.86 8.40 15.53
C GLN A 160 10.70 8.48 16.53
N ILE A 161 10.19 9.68 16.83
CA ILE A 161 8.99 9.88 17.67
C ILE A 161 7.77 9.23 17.00
N MET A 162 7.52 9.52 15.72
CA MET A 162 6.43 8.91 14.95
C MET A 162 6.54 7.38 14.88
N LEU A 163 7.76 6.83 14.76
CA LEU A 163 7.99 5.39 14.77
C LEU A 163 7.76 4.76 16.15
N ASN A 164 8.16 5.43 17.23
CA ASN A 164 7.86 4.99 18.59
C ASN A 164 6.34 5.03 18.87
N GLU A 165 5.68 6.14 18.53
CA GLU A 165 4.23 6.28 18.65
C GLU A 165 3.46 5.21 17.87
N THR A 166 3.84 4.94 16.62
CA THR A 166 3.16 3.92 15.80
C THR A 166 3.43 2.52 16.30
N ARG A 167 4.65 2.22 16.81
CA ARG A 167 4.95 0.95 17.49
C ARG A 167 4.13 0.76 18.77
N ASP A 168 3.97 1.81 19.56
CA ASP A 168 3.27 1.71 20.84
C ASP A 168 1.73 1.73 20.64
N LYS A 169 1.20 2.41 19.62
CA LYS A 169 -0.18 2.24 19.11
C LYS A 169 -0.40 0.82 18.57
N LEU A 170 0.57 0.23 17.86
CA LEU A 170 0.50 -1.16 17.39
C LEU A 170 0.48 -2.16 18.56
N ARG A 171 1.25 -1.91 19.62
CA ARG A 171 1.20 -2.69 20.87
C ARG A 171 -0.16 -2.58 21.54
N GLU A 172 -0.75 -1.38 21.61
CA GLU A 172 -2.09 -1.16 22.15
C GLU A 172 -3.17 -1.91 21.33
N THR A 173 -3.09 -1.89 20.00
CA THR A 173 -4.02 -2.67 19.15
C THR A 173 -3.81 -4.18 19.30
N ASN A 174 -2.56 -4.65 19.43
CA ASN A 174 -2.28 -6.06 19.64
C ASN A 174 -2.77 -6.55 21.01
N GLN A 175 -2.63 -5.74 22.07
CA GLN A 175 -3.22 -6.05 23.37
C GLN A 175 -4.75 -6.14 23.26
N LYS A 176 -5.40 -5.17 22.62
CA LYS A 176 -6.86 -5.21 22.38
C LYS A 176 -7.30 -6.44 21.56
N ILE A 177 -6.48 -6.92 20.63
CA ILE A 177 -6.74 -8.17 19.90
C ILE A 177 -6.66 -9.36 20.86
N VAL A 178 -5.61 -9.48 21.68
CA VAL A 178 -5.46 -10.55 22.69
C VAL A 178 -6.60 -10.52 23.72
N ASP A 179 -7.02 -9.33 24.17
CA ASP A 179 -8.14 -9.15 25.09
C ASP A 179 -9.47 -9.61 24.45
N LEU A 180 -9.70 -9.28 23.18
CA LEU A 180 -10.86 -9.73 22.41
C LEU A 180 -10.83 -11.24 22.12
N GLU A 181 -9.67 -11.81 21.78
CA GLU A 181 -9.50 -13.26 21.59
C GLU A 181 -9.78 -14.02 22.90
N THR A 182 -9.28 -13.51 24.03
CA THR A 182 -9.56 -14.03 25.37
C THR A 182 -11.05 -13.93 25.68
N GLY A 183 -11.69 -12.79 25.41
CA GLY A 183 -13.14 -12.61 25.55
C GLY A 183 -13.96 -13.55 24.66
N ILE A 184 -13.50 -13.84 23.44
CA ILE A 184 -14.13 -14.81 22.52
C ILE A 184 -13.98 -16.25 23.04
N VAL A 185 -12.87 -16.59 23.70
CA VAL A 185 -12.69 -17.90 24.36
C VAL A 185 -13.64 -18.02 25.56
N ILE A 186 -13.70 -17.00 26.42
CA ILE A 186 -14.62 -16.98 27.58
C ILE A 186 -16.08 -17.11 27.11
N LEU A 187 -16.53 -16.29 26.15
CA LEU A 187 -17.89 -16.34 25.60
C LEU A 187 -18.23 -17.68 24.93
N LYS A 188 -17.25 -18.40 24.37
CA LYS A 188 -17.46 -19.76 23.85
C LYS A 188 -17.68 -20.76 24.97
N GLU A 189 -16.91 -20.67 26.06
CA GLU A 189 -17.07 -21.54 27.23
C GLU A 189 -18.38 -21.25 27.97
N ASP A 190 -18.71 -19.97 28.19
CA ASP A 190 -20.00 -19.54 28.76
C ASP A 190 -21.18 -20.08 27.93
N MET A 191 -21.12 -19.98 26.59
CA MET A 191 -22.16 -20.52 25.71
C MET A 191 -22.19 -22.06 25.71
N ILE A 192 -21.07 -22.75 25.94
CA ILE A 192 -21.04 -24.21 26.12
C ILE A 192 -21.71 -24.59 27.46
N GLN A 193 -21.41 -23.85 28.53
CA GLN A 193 -21.96 -24.05 29.86
C GLN A 193 -23.47 -23.74 29.90
N GLU A 194 -23.91 -22.60 29.35
CA GLU A 194 -25.34 -22.27 29.21
C GLU A 194 -26.09 -23.34 28.40
N ARG A 195 -25.50 -23.84 27.31
CA ARG A 195 -26.06 -24.97 26.54
C ARG A 195 -26.09 -26.27 27.34
N SER A 196 -25.15 -26.49 28.26
CA SER A 196 -25.16 -27.62 29.19
C SER A 196 -26.31 -27.48 30.19
N ASP A 197 -26.43 -26.34 30.84
CA ASP A 197 -27.45 -26.09 31.87
C ASP A 197 -28.87 -26.04 31.29
N ALA A 198 -29.04 -25.45 30.09
CA ALA A 198 -30.30 -25.52 29.34
C ALA A 198 -30.67 -26.97 28.95
N ARG A 199 -29.70 -27.87 28.71
CA ARG A 199 -29.96 -29.32 28.51
C ARG A 199 -30.35 -30.00 29.82
N GLN A 200 -29.69 -29.67 30.93
CA GLN A 200 -30.03 -30.20 32.26
C GLN A 200 -31.43 -29.77 32.69
N GLU A 201 -31.75 -28.48 32.56
CA GLU A 201 -33.07 -27.94 32.89
C GLU A 201 -34.16 -28.49 31.97
N LYS A 202 -33.90 -28.62 30.65
CA LYS A 202 -34.82 -29.30 29.72
C LYS A 202 -35.06 -30.78 30.09
N LYS A 203 -34.09 -31.46 30.70
CA LYS A 203 -34.26 -32.82 31.25
C LYS A 203 -35.11 -32.79 32.52
N ARG A 204 -34.83 -31.86 33.46
CA ARG A 204 -35.61 -31.66 34.70
C ARG A 204 -37.07 -31.32 34.41
N LEU A 205 -37.33 -30.37 33.52
CA LEU A 205 -38.67 -29.97 33.08
C LEU A 205 -39.41 -31.11 32.36
N LYS A 206 -38.75 -31.88 31.49
CA LYS A 206 -39.37 -33.09 30.90
C LYS A 206 -39.82 -34.09 31.97
N GLN A 207 -39.01 -34.29 33.01
CA GLN A 207 -39.35 -35.20 34.11
C GLN A 207 -40.50 -34.64 34.97
N ALA A 208 -40.48 -33.35 35.28
CA ALA A 208 -41.60 -32.67 35.96
C ALA A 208 -42.91 -32.70 35.13
N VAL A 209 -42.84 -32.57 33.81
CA VAL A 209 -44.00 -32.73 32.89
C VAL A 209 -44.50 -34.18 32.88
N HIS A 210 -43.61 -35.18 32.92
CA HIS A 210 -44.02 -36.58 33.04
C HIS A 210 -44.71 -36.84 34.40
N ASP A 211 -44.16 -36.36 35.51
CA ASP A 211 -44.74 -36.57 36.84
C ASP A 211 -46.05 -35.79 37.04
N THR A 212 -46.17 -34.58 36.49
CA THR A 212 -47.43 -33.82 36.53
C THR A 212 -48.50 -34.41 35.62
N THR A 213 -48.16 -34.91 34.42
CA THR A 213 -49.15 -35.64 33.58
C THR A 213 -49.56 -36.97 34.20
N LYS A 214 -48.64 -37.69 34.86
CA LYS A 214 -48.92 -38.92 35.64
C LYS A 214 -49.82 -38.65 36.86
N LYS A 215 -49.56 -37.57 37.62
CA LYS A 215 -50.47 -37.07 38.68
C LYS A 215 -51.84 -36.67 38.12
N THR A 216 -51.86 -35.92 37.01
CA THR A 216 -53.10 -35.48 36.34
C THR A 216 -53.93 -36.67 35.83
N LYS A 217 -53.30 -37.75 35.33
CA LYS A 217 -54.01 -38.97 34.94
C LYS A 217 -54.68 -39.63 36.14
N LYS A 218 -53.92 -39.87 37.23
CA LYS A 218 -54.46 -40.39 38.50
C LYS A 218 -55.59 -39.53 39.05
N GLN A 219 -55.47 -38.20 38.97
CA GLN A 219 -56.50 -37.29 39.46
C GLN A 219 -57.71 -37.22 38.51
N LYS A 220 -57.57 -37.40 37.20
CA LYS A 220 -58.72 -37.62 36.30
C LYS A 220 -59.44 -38.93 36.63
N GLU A 221 -58.72 -40.01 36.90
CA GLU A 221 -59.28 -41.31 37.30
C GLU A 221 -60.02 -41.21 38.66
N ALA A 222 -59.46 -40.48 39.62
CA ALA A 222 -60.11 -40.15 40.89
C ALA A 222 -61.34 -39.25 40.71
N ASN A 223 -61.25 -38.18 39.91
CA ASN A 223 -62.35 -37.26 39.63
C ASN A 223 -63.50 -37.94 38.87
N ILE A 224 -63.23 -38.91 38.00
CA ILE A 224 -64.27 -39.73 37.35
C ILE A 224 -64.98 -40.61 38.39
N SER A 225 -64.23 -41.15 39.36
CA SER A 225 -64.78 -41.98 40.44
C SER A 225 -65.61 -41.15 41.42
N GLN A 226 -65.13 -39.96 41.80
CA GLN A 226 -65.88 -38.99 42.59
C GLN A 226 -67.09 -38.43 41.83
N LYS A 227 -66.99 -38.19 40.52
CA LYS A 227 -68.15 -37.75 39.73
C LYS A 227 -69.27 -38.79 39.79
N LYS A 228 -68.98 -40.09 39.65
CA LYS A 228 -70.00 -41.14 39.81
C LYS A 228 -70.67 -41.10 41.19
N GLN A 229 -69.93 -40.78 42.25
CA GLN A 229 -70.49 -40.59 43.59
C GLN A 229 -71.36 -39.33 43.67
N VAL A 230 -70.92 -38.22 43.06
CA VAL A 230 -71.70 -36.97 42.96
C VAL A 230 -72.98 -37.16 42.15
N ASP A 231 -72.94 -37.88 41.03
CA ASP A 231 -74.11 -38.16 40.19
C ASP A 231 -75.18 -38.93 41.02
N VAL A 232 -74.77 -39.94 41.82
CA VAL A 232 -75.66 -40.68 42.75
C VAL A 232 -76.17 -39.79 43.89
N LEU A 233 -75.31 -38.96 44.50
CA LEU A 233 -75.73 -38.00 45.54
C LEU A 233 -76.67 -36.92 44.96
N GLN A 234 -76.53 -36.58 43.68
CA GLN A 234 -77.38 -35.61 43.00
C GLN A 234 -78.75 -36.19 42.67
N GLU A 235 -78.86 -37.49 42.39
CA GLU A 235 -80.13 -38.24 42.30
C GLU A 235 -80.82 -38.33 43.68
N GLN A 236 -80.08 -38.58 44.75
CA GLN A 236 -80.63 -38.50 46.11
C GLN A 236 -81.08 -37.07 46.46
N LEU A 237 -80.34 -36.05 46.01
CA LEU A 237 -80.67 -34.64 46.22
C LEU A 237 -81.87 -34.18 45.39
N THR A 238 -82.12 -34.70 44.18
CA THR A 238 -83.36 -34.41 43.45
C THR A 238 -84.56 -35.03 44.14
N GLY A 239 -84.43 -36.26 44.65
CA GLY A 239 -85.43 -36.86 45.55
C GLY A 239 -85.74 -35.97 46.76
N LYS A 240 -84.71 -35.55 47.51
CA LYS A 240 -84.88 -34.64 48.65
C LYS A 240 -85.39 -33.24 48.28
N LYS A 241 -85.10 -32.72 47.08
CA LYS A 241 -85.68 -31.46 46.59
C LYS A 241 -87.18 -31.56 46.29
N LEU A 242 -87.70 -32.74 45.93
CA LEU A 242 -89.15 -32.96 45.81
C LEU A 242 -89.82 -32.91 47.19
N GLU A 243 -89.29 -33.62 48.18
CA GLU A 243 -89.76 -33.53 49.59
C GLU A 243 -89.73 -32.07 50.11
N LEU A 244 -88.64 -31.35 49.87
CA LEU A 244 -88.47 -29.96 50.31
C LEU A 244 -89.42 -29.01 49.56
N SER A 245 -89.74 -29.27 48.29
CA SER A 245 -90.75 -28.52 47.53
C SER A 245 -92.14 -28.64 48.18
N ASP A 246 -92.51 -29.82 48.66
CA ASP A 246 -93.77 -30.02 49.39
C ASP A 246 -93.77 -29.32 50.75
N ILE A 247 -92.65 -29.32 51.46
CA ILE A 247 -92.48 -28.53 52.70
C ILE A 247 -92.58 -27.01 52.41
N MET A 248 -91.99 -26.51 51.32
CA MET A 248 -92.10 -25.09 50.94
C MET A 248 -93.53 -24.67 50.58
N LYS A 249 -94.37 -25.58 50.04
CA LYS A 249 -95.81 -25.33 49.85
C LYS A 249 -96.56 -25.16 51.18
N VAL A 250 -96.06 -25.75 52.27
CA VAL A 250 -96.58 -25.54 53.63
C VAL A 250 -96.06 -24.22 54.20
N ILE A 251 -94.75 -23.93 54.12
CA ILE A 251 -94.15 -22.69 54.65
C ILE A 251 -94.79 -21.43 54.06
N ARG A 252 -95.07 -21.39 52.74
CA ARG A 252 -95.75 -20.25 52.10
C ARG A 252 -97.13 -19.93 52.70
N ARG A 253 -97.83 -20.91 53.27
CA ARG A 253 -99.12 -20.69 53.98
C ARG A 253 -98.90 -19.96 55.32
N PHE A 254 -97.75 -20.15 55.96
CA PHE A 254 -97.37 -19.46 57.18
C PHE A 254 -96.81 -18.06 56.91
N ASP A 255 -95.97 -17.87 55.88
CA ASP A 255 -95.46 -16.53 55.50
C ASP A 255 -96.59 -15.55 55.17
N THR A 256 -97.64 -16.03 54.48
CA THR A 256 -98.83 -15.22 54.17
C THR A 256 -99.54 -14.70 55.44
N ASN A 257 -99.45 -15.43 56.56
CA ASN A 257 -99.96 -14.98 57.85
C ASN A 257 -99.01 -13.99 58.55
N ARG A 258 -97.69 -14.12 58.35
CA ARG A 258 -96.65 -13.25 58.94
C ARG A 258 -96.74 -11.82 58.40
N SER A 259 -96.80 -11.63 57.07
CA SER A 259 -96.79 -10.28 56.48
C SER A 259 -98.02 -9.45 56.86
N ARG A 260 -99.13 -10.09 57.27
CA ARG A 260 -100.30 -9.43 57.84
C ARG A 260 -100.00 -8.77 59.20
N SER A 261 -99.06 -9.32 59.97
CA SER A 261 -98.64 -8.79 61.28
C SER A 261 -97.62 -7.65 61.13
N GLU A 262 -96.65 -7.78 60.21
CA GLU A 262 -95.62 -6.75 59.96
C GLU A 262 -96.25 -5.43 59.46
N ALA A 263 -97.36 -5.51 58.72
CA ALA A 263 -98.14 -4.34 58.31
C ALA A 263 -98.73 -3.52 59.49
N GLN A 264 -98.90 -4.15 60.66
CA GLN A 264 -99.42 -3.50 61.87
C GLN A 264 -98.32 -2.77 62.65
N GLU A 265 -97.08 -3.24 62.58
CA GLU A 265 -95.91 -2.64 63.24
C GLU A 265 -95.54 -1.28 62.63
N LYS A 266 -95.50 -1.19 61.28
CA LYS A 266 -95.11 0.03 60.57
C LYS A 266 -95.96 1.25 60.95
N LEU A 267 -97.25 1.05 61.23
CA LEU A 267 -98.19 2.14 61.57
C LEU A 267 -97.81 2.90 62.85
N LEU A 268 -97.02 2.27 63.74
CA LEU A 268 -96.54 2.89 64.99
C LEU A 268 -95.28 3.74 64.77
N GLN A 269 -94.43 3.39 63.78
CA GLN A 269 -93.19 4.10 63.50
C GLN A 269 -93.46 5.51 62.93
N ASP A 270 -94.43 5.63 62.02
CA ASP A 270 -94.81 6.89 61.34
C ASP A 270 -95.37 7.98 62.30
N GLN A 271 -95.51 7.68 63.59
CA GLN A 271 -95.88 8.63 64.65
C GLN A 271 -94.67 9.30 65.32
N LEU A 272 -93.50 8.66 65.32
CA LEU A 272 -92.33 9.11 66.09
C LEU A 272 -91.57 10.27 65.40
N ASP A 273 -91.43 10.22 64.08
CA ASP A 273 -90.56 11.12 63.31
C ASP A 273 -91.05 12.59 63.27
N LYS A 274 -92.27 12.88 63.74
CA LYS A 274 -92.88 14.22 63.66
C LYS A 274 -92.40 15.20 64.73
N GLU A 275 -91.96 14.72 65.89
CA GLU A 275 -91.49 15.56 67.00
C GLU A 275 -90.12 16.18 66.73
N VAL A 276 -89.26 15.51 65.95
CA VAL A 276 -87.85 15.89 65.76
C VAL A 276 -87.71 17.21 65.00
N VAL A 277 -88.57 17.45 64.00
CA VAL A 277 -88.45 18.56 63.03
C VAL A 277 -88.68 19.95 63.65
N HIS A 278 -89.30 20.04 64.83
CA HIS A 278 -89.69 21.33 65.42
C HIS A 278 -88.49 22.12 66.02
N ASN A 279 -87.42 21.45 66.46
CA ASN A 279 -86.37 22.08 67.27
C ASN A 279 -85.29 22.85 66.50
N GLU A 280 -85.13 22.66 65.19
CA GLU A 280 -84.03 23.29 64.43
C GLU A 280 -84.32 24.75 64.02
N GLN A 281 -85.60 25.12 63.86
CA GLN A 281 -86.02 26.39 63.25
C GLN A 281 -85.68 27.65 64.09
N MET A 282 -85.35 27.50 65.37
CA MET A 282 -85.13 28.62 66.30
C MET A 282 -83.70 29.24 66.26
N LYS A 283 -82.78 28.75 65.42
CA LYS A 283 -81.38 29.21 65.40
C LYS A 283 -81.05 30.29 64.37
N ASP A 284 -81.78 30.38 63.26
CA ASP A 284 -81.32 31.14 62.09
C ASP A 284 -81.62 32.66 62.14
N GLU A 285 -82.50 33.12 63.03
CA GLU A 285 -82.91 34.54 63.05
C GLU A 285 -81.82 35.49 63.57
N GLY A 286 -80.86 35.01 64.37
CA GLY A 286 -79.83 35.84 65.01
C GLY A 286 -78.78 36.44 64.06
N ILE A 287 -78.58 35.85 62.87
CA ILE A 287 -77.53 36.28 61.92
C ILE A 287 -77.97 37.53 61.11
N LYS A 288 -79.27 37.83 61.10
CA LYS A 288 -79.91 38.75 60.14
C LYS A 288 -79.69 40.26 60.38
N LEU A 289 -79.07 40.64 61.51
CA LEU A 289 -78.98 42.04 61.97
C LEU A 289 -77.60 42.72 61.81
N SER A 290 -76.55 42.01 61.37
CA SER A 290 -75.18 42.55 61.35
C SER A 290 -74.73 43.17 60.01
N LEU A 291 -75.62 43.32 59.02
CA LEU A 291 -75.23 43.42 57.60
C LEU A 291 -75.79 44.67 56.87
N GLN A 292 -75.88 45.81 57.55
CA GLN A 292 -76.57 47.02 57.04
C GLN A 292 -75.88 48.38 57.32
N LEU A 293 -74.55 48.46 57.53
CA LEU A 293 -73.91 49.74 57.94
C LEU A 293 -72.59 50.17 57.27
N THR A 294 -72.13 49.50 56.21
CA THR A 294 -70.86 49.83 55.52
C THR A 294 -71.05 50.10 54.02
N ASP A 295 -71.95 51.03 53.68
CA ASP A 295 -72.32 51.40 52.30
C ASP A 295 -72.26 52.94 52.05
N LEU A 296 -71.39 53.66 52.78
CA LEU A 296 -71.41 55.13 52.80
C LEU A 296 -70.05 55.87 52.71
N GLU A 297 -68.93 55.18 52.54
CA GLU A 297 -67.58 55.82 52.56
C GLU A 297 -67.16 56.45 51.20
N THR A 298 -67.97 56.34 50.15
CA THR A 298 -67.60 56.67 48.76
C THR A 298 -67.84 58.14 48.34
N LYS A 299 -67.75 59.13 49.26
CA LYS A 299 -68.35 60.47 49.01
C LYS A 299 -67.56 61.77 49.26
N THR A 300 -66.33 61.78 49.79
CA THR A 300 -65.62 63.06 50.09
C THR A 300 -64.16 63.10 49.63
N GLY A 301 -63.92 63.72 48.47
CA GLY A 301 -62.58 63.93 47.89
C GLY A 301 -62.41 65.25 47.15
N LYS A 302 -62.90 66.37 47.72
CA LYS A 302 -62.83 67.72 47.12
C LYS A 302 -62.60 68.84 48.16
N LYS A 303 -61.34 69.01 48.58
CA LYS A 303 -60.78 70.27 49.14
C LYS A 303 -59.24 70.17 49.15
N GLU A 304 -58.50 70.58 48.11
CA GLU A 304 -58.27 71.97 47.61
C GLU A 304 -57.22 72.69 48.47
N ALA A 305 -55.95 72.75 48.04
CA ALA A 305 -55.40 73.69 47.03
C ALA A 305 -55.36 75.18 47.47
N TYR A 306 -55.34 75.44 48.78
CA TYR A 306 -55.37 76.81 49.35
C TYR A 306 -54.00 77.42 49.73
N LEU A 307 -52.92 76.64 49.79
CA LEU A 307 -51.69 77.03 50.54
C LEU A 307 -50.52 77.60 49.72
N GLU A 308 -50.62 77.68 48.38
CA GLU A 308 -49.45 77.91 47.52
C GLU A 308 -49.31 79.37 46.99
N THR A 309 -50.28 80.25 47.27
CA THR A 309 -50.43 81.55 46.59
C THR A 309 -50.20 82.77 47.51
N LYS A 310 -49.19 82.71 48.40
CA LYS A 310 -48.89 83.82 49.34
C LYS A 310 -47.41 84.20 49.55
N VAL A 311 -46.52 83.61 48.74
CA VAL A 311 -45.58 84.28 47.80
C VAL A 311 -44.88 85.59 48.23
N ASP A 312 -43.54 85.53 48.22
CA ASP A 312 -42.48 86.44 47.72
C ASP A 312 -42.53 87.99 47.77
N GLU A 313 -43.66 88.66 48.03
CA GLU A 313 -43.80 90.07 47.62
C GLU A 313 -43.09 91.11 48.53
N LEU A 314 -42.82 90.81 49.81
CA LEU A 314 -42.29 91.81 50.75
C LEU A 314 -40.76 91.79 50.91
N GLU A 315 -40.11 92.51 49.98
CA GLU A 315 -39.06 93.51 50.24
C GLU A 315 -37.80 93.03 51.01
N ARG A 316 -36.62 92.78 50.42
CA ARG A 316 -35.80 93.47 49.37
C ARG A 316 -35.31 94.90 49.66
N ASP A 317 -36.12 95.78 50.24
CA ASP A 317 -35.96 97.23 50.00
C ASP A 317 -35.26 98.04 51.11
N ILE A 318 -34.71 97.40 52.14
CA ILE A 318 -34.11 98.08 53.31
C ILE A 318 -32.56 98.07 53.23
N ASN A 319 -31.81 97.85 54.31
CA ASN A 319 -30.55 98.57 54.53
C ASN A 319 -29.30 97.98 53.87
N LYS A 320 -29.23 98.13 52.55
CA LYS A 320 -28.08 97.88 51.66
C LYS A 320 -27.04 99.02 51.64
N THR A 321 -27.14 99.99 52.55
CA THR A 321 -26.68 101.38 52.32
C THR A 321 -25.73 101.99 53.37
N ASN A 322 -25.46 101.32 54.51
CA ASN A 322 -25.04 102.05 55.72
C ASN A 322 -23.58 101.88 56.20
N THR A 323 -22.78 100.97 55.65
CA THR A 323 -21.38 100.73 56.13
C THR A 323 -20.34 100.57 55.01
N GLU A 324 -20.56 101.24 53.87
CA GLU A 324 -19.56 101.33 52.79
C GLU A 324 -18.42 102.33 53.13
N TYR A 325 -18.55 103.09 54.22
CA TYR A 325 -17.66 104.20 54.57
C TYR A 325 -16.40 103.80 55.36
N ASP A 326 -16.50 102.87 56.31
CA ASP A 326 -15.36 102.46 57.16
C ASP A 326 -14.30 101.63 56.40
N GLY A 327 -14.64 101.08 55.24
CA GLY A 327 -13.69 100.33 54.39
C GLY A 327 -12.55 101.22 53.87
N LEU A 328 -12.89 102.42 53.35
CA LEU A 328 -11.94 103.28 52.64
C LEU A 328 -10.75 103.76 53.48
N LYS A 329 -10.88 103.79 54.82
CA LYS A 329 -9.80 104.28 55.69
C LYS A 329 -8.81 103.19 56.10
N LYS A 330 -9.23 101.93 56.22
CA LYS A 330 -8.31 100.79 56.40
C LYS A 330 -7.53 100.51 55.13
N GLU A 331 -8.19 100.58 53.98
CA GLU A 331 -7.59 100.39 52.65
C GLU A 331 -6.32 101.22 52.43
N HIS A 332 -6.21 102.43 52.99
CA HIS A 332 -5.04 103.29 52.79
C HIS A 332 -3.78 102.73 53.46
N ASP A 333 -3.88 102.31 54.72
CA ASP A 333 -2.73 101.86 55.50
C ASP A 333 -2.38 100.40 55.15
N GLU A 334 -3.36 99.59 54.75
CA GLU A 334 -3.14 98.31 54.06
C GLU A 334 -2.34 98.51 52.76
N LYS A 335 -2.75 99.44 51.88
CA LYS A 335 -2.05 99.70 50.60
C LYS A 335 -0.60 100.13 50.77
N LYS A 336 -0.22 100.75 51.88
CA LYS A 336 1.18 101.09 52.14
C LYS A 336 2.02 99.87 52.54
N PHE A 337 1.49 98.98 53.37
CA PHE A 337 2.14 97.70 53.69
C PHE A 337 2.28 96.83 52.43
N ILE A 338 1.21 96.75 51.62
CA ILE A 338 1.17 96.01 50.36
C ILE A 338 2.27 96.46 49.38
N VAL A 339 2.64 97.75 49.31
CA VAL A 339 3.70 98.20 48.39
C VAL A 339 5.10 97.66 48.77
N GLU A 340 5.38 97.51 50.07
CA GLU A 340 6.67 97.00 50.54
C GLU A 340 6.71 95.46 50.48
N GLU A 341 5.57 94.80 50.75
CA GLU A 341 5.36 93.37 50.49
C GLU A 341 5.49 93.03 48.99
N VAL A 342 4.92 93.85 48.09
CA VAL A 342 4.96 93.65 46.62
C VAL A 342 6.39 93.69 46.08
N LEU A 343 7.30 94.46 46.67
CA LEU A 343 8.71 94.48 46.23
C LEU A 343 9.45 93.20 46.65
N GLU A 344 9.24 92.72 47.87
CA GLU A 344 9.84 91.45 48.32
C GLU A 344 9.21 90.24 47.61
N VAL A 345 7.92 90.33 47.25
CA VAL A 345 7.23 89.38 46.37
C VAL A 345 7.83 89.42 44.97
N ALA A 346 8.11 90.58 44.39
CA ALA A 346 8.66 90.70 43.04
C ALA A 346 10.04 90.04 42.86
N GLU A 347 10.96 90.14 43.84
CA GLU A 347 12.24 89.41 43.77
C GLU A 347 12.06 87.88 43.93
N LYS A 348 11.15 87.46 44.81
CA LYS A 348 10.77 86.05 44.97
C LYS A 348 10.06 85.50 43.72
N GLU A 349 9.28 86.31 43.02
CA GLU A 349 8.62 85.98 41.77
C GLU A 349 9.60 85.95 40.60
N GLY A 350 10.53 86.89 40.49
CA GLY A 350 11.62 86.83 39.50
C GLY A 350 12.45 85.54 39.63
N SER A 351 12.77 85.16 40.87
CA SER A 351 13.46 83.90 41.18
C SER A 351 12.63 82.68 40.78
N LYS A 352 11.34 82.65 41.12
CA LYS A 352 10.41 81.57 40.71
C LYS A 352 10.21 81.51 39.20
N VAL A 353 10.15 82.65 38.50
CA VAL A 353 10.04 82.71 37.03
C VAL A 353 11.29 82.11 36.38
N GLN A 354 12.47 82.39 36.91
CA GLN A 354 13.72 81.78 36.43
C GLN A 354 13.79 80.28 36.75
N GLU A 355 13.30 79.82 37.90
CA GLU A 355 13.16 78.40 38.22
C GLU A 355 12.15 77.71 37.28
N ILE A 356 10.99 78.32 37.04
CA ILE A 356 9.95 77.85 36.12
C ILE A 356 10.48 77.78 34.68
N ASP A 357 11.25 78.76 34.22
CA ASP A 357 11.83 78.75 32.86
C ASP A 357 12.88 77.64 32.70
N ASN A 358 13.73 77.42 33.71
CA ASN A 358 14.64 76.27 33.74
C ASN A 358 13.88 74.92 33.73
N ILE A 359 12.80 74.80 34.50
CA ILE A 359 11.92 73.62 34.49
C ILE A 359 11.25 73.46 33.12
N LEU A 360 10.78 74.54 32.50
CA LEU A 360 10.08 74.55 31.22
C LEU A 360 11.03 74.18 30.07
N GLN A 361 12.25 74.70 30.07
CA GLN A 361 13.30 74.31 29.13
C GLN A 361 13.70 72.84 29.33
N GLY A 362 13.84 72.37 30.59
CA GLY A 362 14.03 70.95 30.87
C GLY A 362 12.87 70.06 30.38
N LYS A 363 11.62 70.51 30.51
CA LYS A 363 10.43 69.79 30.01
C LYS A 363 10.32 69.83 28.48
N LYS A 364 10.80 70.89 27.83
CA LYS A 364 10.94 71.01 26.39
C LYS A 364 12.00 70.04 25.85
N ASP A 365 13.11 69.86 26.56
CA ASP A 365 14.14 68.88 26.21
C ASP A 365 13.73 67.42 26.53
N ASP A 366 12.90 67.19 27.55
CA ASP A 366 12.19 65.90 27.73
C ASP A 366 11.22 65.63 26.56
N LEU A 367 10.50 66.65 26.09
CA LEU A 367 9.50 66.54 25.04
C LEU A 367 10.13 66.29 23.67
N THR A 368 11.24 66.93 23.33
CA THR A 368 11.98 66.67 22.09
C THR A 368 12.58 65.27 22.08
N LYS A 369 13.18 64.80 23.19
CA LYS A 369 13.63 63.40 23.34
C LYS A 369 12.48 62.42 23.10
N LYS A 370 11.35 62.60 23.82
CA LYS A 370 10.15 61.77 23.62
C LYS A 370 9.61 61.80 22.20
N ALA A 371 9.67 62.94 21.51
CA ALA A 371 9.30 63.03 20.10
C ALA A 371 10.25 62.21 19.20
N THR A 372 11.56 62.25 19.44
CA THR A 372 12.54 61.44 18.69
C THR A 372 12.43 59.94 19.00
N ASP A 373 12.20 59.55 20.25
CA ASP A 373 11.95 58.14 20.61
C ASP A 373 10.63 57.64 19.99
N THR A 374 9.58 58.45 19.99
CA THR A 374 8.30 58.14 19.33
C THR A 374 8.48 57.99 17.82
N ALA A 375 9.31 58.82 17.19
CA ALA A 375 9.63 58.70 15.77
C ALA A 375 10.41 57.42 15.46
N ARG A 376 11.39 57.04 16.30
CA ARG A 376 12.12 55.77 16.18
C ARG A 376 11.17 54.57 16.32
N MET A 377 10.34 54.55 17.37
CA MET A 377 9.36 53.47 17.60
C MET A 377 8.33 53.36 16.47
N LYS A 378 7.94 54.47 15.82
CA LYS A 378 7.09 54.42 14.62
C LYS A 378 7.80 53.76 13.44
N LEU A 379 9.03 54.14 13.14
CA LEU A 379 9.82 53.52 12.07
C LEU A 379 10.06 52.02 12.32
N GLU A 380 10.33 51.65 13.57
CA GLU A 380 10.50 50.25 14.00
C GLU A 380 9.20 49.46 13.85
N ASN A 381 8.04 50.02 14.24
CA ASN A 381 6.72 49.42 14.00
C ASN A 381 6.41 49.29 12.49
N ASP A 382 6.69 50.32 11.68
CA ASP A 382 6.49 50.30 10.22
C ASP A 382 7.36 49.24 9.53
N GLU A 383 8.54 48.94 10.09
CA GLU A 383 9.41 47.86 9.60
C GLU A 383 8.92 46.48 10.07
N MET A 384 8.48 46.36 11.31
CA MET A 384 7.91 45.13 11.87
C MET A 384 6.59 44.75 11.18
N GLU A 385 5.74 45.71 10.83
CA GLU A 385 4.50 45.45 10.07
C GLU A 385 4.80 44.95 8.64
N LYS A 386 5.85 45.46 8.00
CA LYS A 386 6.34 44.92 6.70
C LYS A 386 6.88 43.49 6.86
N LYS A 387 7.67 43.23 7.92
CA LYS A 387 8.16 41.88 8.24
C LYS A 387 7.01 40.91 8.52
N MET A 388 5.96 41.33 9.22
CA MET A 388 4.75 40.55 9.43
C MET A 388 4.03 40.23 8.11
N LYS A 389 3.77 41.22 7.25
CA LYS A 389 3.11 41.00 5.95
C LYS A 389 3.90 40.04 5.06
N ASN A 390 5.22 40.23 4.96
CA ASN A 390 6.09 39.31 4.23
C ASN A 390 6.04 37.88 4.82
N LEU A 391 5.91 37.73 6.15
CA LEU A 391 5.78 36.44 6.80
C LEU A 391 4.41 35.79 6.57
N GLU A 392 3.34 36.59 6.58
CA GLU A 392 1.96 36.16 6.27
C GLU A 392 1.84 35.69 4.81
N GLU A 393 2.41 36.43 3.86
CA GLU A 393 2.47 36.05 2.44
C GLU A 393 3.27 34.75 2.23
N ASN A 394 4.47 34.64 2.83
CA ASN A 394 5.27 33.41 2.78
C ASN A 394 4.55 32.22 3.43
N HIS A 395 3.84 32.44 4.55
CA HIS A 395 3.02 31.41 5.18
C HIS A 395 1.85 30.99 4.27
N GLN A 396 1.17 31.95 3.64
CA GLN A 396 0.08 31.68 2.70
C GLN A 396 0.55 30.86 1.48
N ILE A 397 1.70 31.20 0.91
CA ILE A 397 2.36 30.42 -0.16
C ILE A 397 2.69 29.00 0.32
N THR A 398 3.24 28.86 1.52
CA THR A 398 3.56 27.56 2.13
C THR A 398 2.32 26.70 2.34
N VAL A 399 1.23 27.28 2.85
CA VAL A 399 -0.06 26.60 3.05
C VAL A 399 -0.67 26.18 1.71
N GLN A 400 -0.59 27.01 0.66
CA GLN A 400 -1.05 26.64 -0.69
C GLN A 400 -0.22 25.47 -1.27
N LEU A 401 1.09 25.48 -1.09
CA LEU A 401 1.99 24.40 -1.54
C LEU A 401 1.69 23.07 -0.81
N LEU A 402 1.57 23.10 0.52
CA LEU A 402 1.21 21.93 1.33
C LEU A 402 -0.20 21.43 0.97
N THR A 403 -1.16 22.32 0.71
CA THR A 403 -2.51 21.95 0.27
C THR A 403 -2.48 21.24 -1.10
N LYS A 404 -1.68 21.72 -2.06
CA LYS A 404 -1.44 21.02 -3.34
C LYS A 404 -0.81 19.64 -3.14
N GLN A 405 0.17 19.50 -2.26
CA GLN A 405 0.80 18.20 -1.96
C GLN A 405 -0.21 17.23 -1.33
N ILE A 406 -0.99 17.68 -0.34
CA ILE A 406 -2.07 16.88 0.29
C ILE A 406 -3.09 16.42 -0.75
N GLN A 407 -3.46 17.29 -1.69
CA GLN A 407 -4.38 16.95 -2.78
C GLN A 407 -3.78 15.90 -3.74
N ALA A 408 -2.52 16.06 -4.15
CA ALA A 408 -1.82 15.06 -4.98
C ALA A 408 -1.70 13.69 -4.29
N PHE A 409 -1.44 13.66 -2.96
CA PHE A 409 -1.43 12.41 -2.19
C PHE A 409 -2.83 11.77 -2.10
N ARG A 410 -3.91 12.56 -1.99
CA ARG A 410 -5.29 12.04 -2.05
C ARG A 410 -5.60 11.43 -3.43
N GLU A 411 -5.18 12.09 -4.51
CA GLU A 411 -5.40 11.62 -5.88
C GLU A 411 -4.61 10.34 -6.18
N ASN A 412 -3.36 10.24 -5.71
CA ASN A 412 -2.58 9.00 -5.76
C ASN A 412 -3.27 7.87 -4.96
N LEU A 413 -3.73 8.14 -3.73
CA LEU A 413 -4.44 7.16 -2.91
C LEU A 413 -5.76 6.70 -3.54
N THR A 414 -6.49 7.56 -4.26
CA THR A 414 -7.67 7.14 -5.03
C THR A 414 -7.31 6.30 -6.26
N ARG A 415 -6.17 6.57 -6.90
CA ARG A 415 -5.67 5.77 -8.03
C ARG A 415 -5.26 4.37 -7.58
N GLU A 416 -4.44 4.27 -6.52
CA GLU A 416 -4.05 2.99 -5.89
C GLU A 416 -5.27 2.16 -5.45
N ARG A 417 -6.32 2.80 -4.92
CA ARG A 417 -7.57 2.13 -4.55
C ARG A 417 -8.31 1.56 -5.77
N LYS A 418 -8.31 2.28 -6.90
CA LYS A 418 -8.90 1.82 -8.17
C LYS A 418 -8.08 0.67 -8.78
N GLU A 419 -6.77 0.82 -8.84
CA GLU A 419 -5.84 -0.24 -9.30
C GLU A 419 -5.96 -1.50 -8.45
N ARG A 420 -6.04 -1.37 -7.11
CA ARG A 420 -6.29 -2.51 -6.20
C ARG A 420 -7.65 -3.17 -6.44
N PHE A 421 -8.69 -2.41 -6.76
CA PHE A 421 -10.00 -2.97 -7.12
C PHE A 421 -9.92 -3.78 -8.43
N GLU A 422 -9.31 -3.21 -9.47
CA GLU A 422 -9.11 -3.90 -10.76
C GLU A 422 -8.23 -5.14 -10.64
N LEU A 423 -7.19 -5.11 -9.81
CA LEU A 423 -6.35 -6.28 -9.51
C LEU A 423 -7.10 -7.34 -8.72
N GLN A 424 -7.98 -6.93 -7.80
CA GLN A 424 -8.85 -7.86 -7.08
C GLN A 424 -9.89 -8.51 -8.01
N GLU A 425 -10.51 -7.74 -8.91
CA GLU A 425 -11.45 -8.27 -9.91
C GLU A 425 -10.77 -9.25 -10.86
N LYS A 426 -9.54 -8.95 -11.33
CA LYS A 426 -8.70 -9.87 -12.11
C LYS A 426 -8.36 -11.15 -11.33
N ARG A 427 -7.95 -11.04 -10.06
CA ARG A 427 -7.73 -12.19 -9.16
C ARG A 427 -9.01 -13.04 -9.04
N ASP A 428 -10.15 -12.40 -8.88
CA ASP A 428 -11.43 -13.08 -8.67
C ASP A 428 -12.01 -13.65 -9.96
N SER A 429 -11.58 -13.20 -11.14
CA SER A 429 -11.79 -13.88 -12.44
C SER A 429 -10.90 -15.12 -12.55
N LEU A 430 -9.58 -14.96 -12.40
CA LEU A 430 -8.61 -16.06 -12.47
C LEU A 430 -8.91 -17.17 -11.45
N SER A 431 -9.43 -16.82 -10.28
CA SER A 431 -9.86 -17.80 -9.26
C SER A 431 -11.09 -18.60 -9.66
N ARG A 432 -12.00 -18.03 -10.46
CA ARG A 432 -13.12 -18.76 -11.08
C ARG A 432 -12.63 -19.65 -12.22
N GLU A 433 -11.83 -19.09 -13.13
CA GLU A 433 -11.23 -19.83 -14.26
C GLU A 433 -10.42 -21.07 -13.79
N LEU A 434 -9.66 -20.94 -12.70
CA LEU A 434 -8.93 -22.06 -12.09
C LEU A 434 -9.86 -23.12 -11.46
N GLU A 435 -11.01 -22.72 -10.90
CA GLU A 435 -11.96 -23.65 -10.28
C GLU A 435 -12.86 -24.32 -11.33
N ASP A 436 -13.22 -23.62 -12.40
CA ASP A 436 -13.87 -24.19 -13.57
C ASP A 436 -12.95 -25.21 -14.26
N PHE A 437 -11.67 -24.86 -14.47
CA PHE A 437 -10.67 -25.80 -14.99
C PHE A 437 -10.47 -27.03 -14.08
N ARG A 438 -10.48 -26.86 -12.75
CA ARG A 438 -10.46 -27.99 -11.80
C ARG A 438 -11.70 -28.87 -11.94
N GLN A 439 -12.88 -28.30 -12.10
CA GLN A 439 -14.12 -29.05 -12.29
C GLN A 439 -14.12 -29.79 -13.64
N GLU A 440 -13.64 -29.19 -14.72
CA GLU A 440 -13.46 -29.87 -16.01
C GLU A 440 -12.44 -30.99 -15.93
N PHE A 441 -11.29 -30.75 -15.29
CA PHE A 441 -10.28 -31.78 -15.06
C PHE A 441 -10.82 -32.93 -14.19
N ALA A 442 -11.62 -32.64 -13.15
CA ALA A 442 -12.28 -33.66 -12.34
C ALA A 442 -13.30 -34.49 -13.14
N LYS A 443 -14.11 -33.85 -13.98
CA LYS A 443 -15.05 -34.54 -14.91
C LYS A 443 -14.30 -35.41 -15.92
N TYR A 444 -13.20 -34.91 -16.48
CA TYR A 444 -12.32 -35.67 -17.37
C TYR A 444 -11.71 -36.89 -16.65
N MET A 445 -11.18 -36.71 -15.44
CA MET A 445 -10.61 -37.80 -14.67
C MET A 445 -11.66 -38.84 -14.23
N SER A 446 -12.90 -38.43 -13.92
CA SER A 446 -14.00 -39.36 -13.65
C SER A 446 -14.33 -40.20 -14.89
N THR A 447 -14.66 -39.55 -16.00
CA THR A 447 -15.02 -40.23 -17.26
C THR A 447 -13.89 -41.09 -17.81
N MET A 448 -12.62 -40.70 -17.64
CA MET A 448 -11.47 -41.52 -17.98
C MET A 448 -11.32 -42.73 -17.04
N SER A 449 -11.55 -42.56 -15.74
CA SER A 449 -11.54 -43.66 -14.77
C SER A 449 -12.68 -44.65 -14.99
N GLU A 450 -13.87 -44.16 -15.33
CA GLU A 450 -15.03 -44.96 -15.73
C GLU A 450 -14.73 -45.78 -16.99
N ARG A 451 -14.12 -45.17 -18.02
CA ARG A 451 -13.69 -45.88 -19.24
C ARG A 451 -12.60 -46.92 -18.96
N ILE A 452 -11.64 -46.62 -18.10
CA ILE A 452 -10.59 -47.58 -17.68
C ILE A 452 -11.20 -48.74 -16.89
N ASN A 453 -12.12 -48.47 -15.96
CA ASN A 453 -12.77 -49.51 -15.16
C ASN A 453 -13.71 -50.37 -16.01
N LYS A 454 -14.44 -49.77 -16.96
CA LYS A 454 -15.20 -50.54 -17.95
C LYS A 454 -14.27 -51.41 -18.82
N ALA A 455 -13.20 -50.86 -19.38
CA ALA A 455 -12.27 -51.64 -20.20
C ALA A 455 -11.61 -52.80 -19.43
N LYS A 456 -11.38 -52.65 -18.12
CA LYS A 456 -10.95 -53.75 -17.23
C LYS A 456 -12.04 -54.80 -17.04
N GLN A 457 -13.30 -54.39 -16.86
CA GLN A 457 -14.43 -55.32 -16.74
C GLN A 457 -14.65 -56.08 -18.05
N ASP A 458 -14.73 -55.37 -19.18
CA ASP A 458 -14.85 -55.95 -20.52
C ASP A 458 -13.70 -56.95 -20.79
N HIS A 459 -12.47 -56.66 -20.35
CA HIS A 459 -11.33 -57.59 -20.43
C HIS A 459 -11.50 -58.82 -19.53
N VAL A 460 -11.96 -58.66 -18.28
CA VAL A 460 -12.22 -59.79 -17.37
C VAL A 460 -13.30 -60.71 -17.93
N ASP A 461 -14.38 -60.14 -18.47
CA ASP A 461 -15.49 -60.90 -19.04
C ASP A 461 -15.05 -61.65 -20.31
N LEU A 462 -14.29 -61.02 -21.21
CA LEU A 462 -13.66 -61.69 -22.35
C LEU A 462 -12.63 -62.76 -21.93
N THR A 463 -11.95 -62.60 -20.80
CA THR A 463 -11.04 -63.63 -20.26
C THR A 463 -11.83 -64.84 -19.75
N ASN A 464 -12.92 -64.60 -19.02
CA ASN A 464 -13.81 -65.65 -18.52
C ASN A 464 -14.49 -66.42 -19.68
N GLU A 465 -14.92 -65.71 -20.73
CA GLU A 465 -15.45 -66.30 -21.96
C GLU A 465 -14.38 -67.11 -22.70
N GLY A 466 -13.17 -66.58 -22.86
CA GLY A 466 -12.04 -67.28 -23.47
C GLY A 466 -11.65 -68.56 -22.71
N GLU A 467 -11.63 -68.53 -21.38
CA GLU A 467 -11.46 -69.75 -20.58
C GLU A 467 -12.60 -70.75 -20.78
N GLN A 468 -13.86 -70.27 -20.84
CA GLN A 468 -15.01 -71.16 -20.99
C GLN A 468 -15.04 -71.81 -22.38
N LEU A 469 -14.80 -71.05 -23.44
CA LEU A 469 -14.62 -71.57 -24.80
C LEU A 469 -13.47 -72.58 -24.85
N THR A 470 -12.34 -72.31 -24.17
CA THR A 470 -11.23 -73.27 -24.06
C THR A 470 -11.68 -74.56 -23.34
N ARG A 471 -12.40 -74.44 -22.23
CA ARG A 471 -12.95 -75.58 -21.48
C ARG A 471 -13.93 -76.39 -22.34
N ASP A 472 -14.77 -75.73 -23.14
CA ASP A 472 -15.76 -76.39 -24.00
C ASP A 472 -15.09 -77.06 -25.22
N ILE A 473 -14.12 -76.41 -25.88
CA ILE A 473 -13.26 -77.03 -26.92
C ILE A 473 -12.59 -78.30 -26.39
N THR A 474 -12.01 -78.29 -25.18
CA THR A 474 -11.38 -79.50 -24.62
C THR A 474 -12.37 -80.62 -24.30
N LYS A 475 -13.66 -80.33 -24.09
CA LYS A 475 -14.70 -81.37 -24.00
C LYS A 475 -15.01 -81.91 -25.38
N ASP A 476 -15.18 -81.03 -26.36
CA ASP A 476 -15.53 -81.39 -27.72
C ASP A 476 -14.42 -82.26 -28.35
N ASP A 477 -13.14 -81.93 -28.18
CA ASP A 477 -12.00 -82.77 -28.56
C ASP A 477 -12.05 -84.18 -27.92
N VAL A 478 -12.45 -84.27 -26.65
CA VAL A 478 -12.66 -85.57 -25.97
C VAL A 478 -13.85 -86.31 -26.56
N THR A 479 -14.95 -85.63 -26.89
CA THR A 479 -16.07 -86.30 -27.58
C THR A 479 -15.69 -86.77 -28.98
N ILE A 480 -15.01 -85.94 -29.78
CA ILE A 480 -14.54 -86.25 -31.13
C ILE A 480 -13.62 -87.47 -31.09
N THR A 481 -12.62 -87.50 -30.19
CA THR A 481 -11.71 -88.65 -30.07
C THR A 481 -12.40 -89.93 -29.59
N THR A 482 -13.47 -89.85 -28.79
CA THR A 482 -14.31 -91.02 -28.48
C THR A 482 -15.18 -91.45 -29.66
N LEU A 483 -15.80 -90.52 -30.39
CA LEU A 483 -16.62 -90.79 -31.56
C LEU A 483 -15.80 -91.37 -32.72
N GLU A 484 -14.59 -90.87 -32.97
CA GLU A 484 -13.64 -91.48 -33.91
C GLU A 484 -13.31 -92.92 -33.55
N LYS A 485 -13.07 -93.18 -32.25
CA LYS A 485 -12.73 -94.52 -31.74
C LYS A 485 -13.90 -95.49 -31.94
N ASP A 486 -15.13 -95.02 -31.78
CA ASP A 486 -16.33 -95.82 -31.98
C ASP A 486 -16.73 -95.96 -33.45
N LEU A 487 -16.48 -94.94 -34.28
CA LEU A 487 -16.53 -95.02 -35.75
C LEU A 487 -15.58 -96.11 -36.25
N LYS A 488 -14.31 -96.09 -35.84
CA LYS A 488 -13.29 -97.09 -36.21
C LYS A 488 -13.68 -98.51 -35.77
N LYS A 489 -14.36 -98.67 -34.61
CA LYS A 489 -14.98 -99.96 -34.22
C LYS A 489 -16.14 -100.35 -35.13
N ALA A 490 -17.02 -99.42 -35.46
CA ALA A 490 -18.19 -99.65 -36.30
C ALA A 490 -17.77 -100.05 -37.72
N GLU A 491 -16.85 -99.31 -38.35
CA GLU A 491 -16.24 -99.63 -39.65
C GLU A 491 -15.62 -101.03 -39.66
N ALA A 492 -14.82 -101.36 -38.63
CA ALA A 492 -14.22 -102.69 -38.49
C ALA A 492 -15.26 -103.80 -38.32
N ASN A 493 -16.44 -103.52 -37.76
CA ASN A 493 -17.53 -104.49 -37.62
C ASN A 493 -18.38 -104.58 -38.90
N PHE A 494 -18.72 -103.46 -39.54
CA PHE A 494 -19.39 -103.44 -40.84
C PHE A 494 -18.56 -104.14 -41.92
N SER A 495 -17.23 -103.98 -41.91
CA SER A 495 -16.32 -104.69 -42.80
C SER A 495 -16.40 -106.21 -42.61
N LYS A 496 -16.40 -106.70 -41.35
CA LYS A 496 -16.58 -108.13 -41.04
C LYS A 496 -17.96 -108.66 -41.47
N VAL A 497 -19.03 -107.90 -41.23
CA VAL A 497 -20.40 -108.28 -41.61
C VAL A 497 -20.56 -108.31 -43.13
N LYS A 498 -20.07 -107.28 -43.83
CA LYS A 498 -20.05 -107.23 -45.30
C LYS A 498 -19.32 -108.44 -45.87
N LYS A 499 -18.14 -108.79 -45.34
CA LYS A 499 -17.40 -109.96 -45.80
C LYS A 499 -18.22 -111.25 -45.61
N LYS A 500 -18.77 -111.49 -44.41
CA LYS A 500 -19.63 -112.66 -44.16
C LYS A 500 -20.80 -112.75 -45.14
N LEU A 501 -21.49 -111.64 -45.40
CA LEU A 501 -22.61 -111.62 -46.35
C LEU A 501 -22.16 -111.89 -47.79
N GLN A 502 -20.97 -111.46 -48.20
CA GLN A 502 -20.40 -111.84 -49.50
C GLN A 502 -20.03 -113.34 -49.55
N ASP A 503 -19.45 -113.88 -48.48
CA ASP A 503 -19.13 -115.32 -48.35
C ASP A 503 -20.42 -116.18 -48.36
N GLU A 504 -21.52 -115.69 -47.77
CA GLU A 504 -22.84 -116.33 -47.76
C GLU A 504 -23.57 -116.23 -49.12
N ILE A 505 -23.51 -115.08 -49.80
CA ILE A 505 -24.08 -114.90 -51.15
C ILE A 505 -23.42 -115.86 -52.13
N ALA A 506 -22.08 -115.93 -52.16
CA ALA A 506 -21.36 -116.85 -53.05
C ALA A 506 -21.72 -118.33 -52.79
N ASN A 507 -22.02 -118.69 -51.53
CA ASN A 507 -22.48 -120.04 -51.16
C ASN A 507 -23.92 -120.32 -51.64
N ILE A 508 -24.78 -119.30 -51.74
CA ILE A 508 -26.13 -119.41 -52.29
C ILE A 508 -26.08 -119.47 -53.83
N GLU A 509 -25.28 -118.63 -54.48
CA GLU A 509 -25.10 -118.61 -55.93
C GLU A 509 -24.64 -119.97 -56.48
N ASN A 510 -23.65 -120.61 -55.84
CA ASN A 510 -23.22 -121.96 -56.20
C ASN A 510 -24.35 -123.00 -56.09
N LYS A 511 -25.18 -122.95 -55.03
CA LYS A 511 -26.31 -123.88 -54.84
C LYS A 511 -27.45 -123.67 -55.83
N ILE A 512 -27.62 -122.45 -56.34
CA ILE A 512 -28.60 -122.17 -57.40
C ILE A 512 -28.12 -122.82 -58.69
N ALA A 513 -26.85 -122.67 -59.06
CA ALA A 513 -26.27 -123.32 -60.24
C ALA A 513 -26.37 -124.86 -60.19
N ASP A 514 -26.11 -125.48 -59.04
CA ASP A 514 -26.30 -126.92 -58.81
C ASP A 514 -27.77 -127.35 -59.03
N ALA A 515 -28.73 -126.54 -58.58
CA ALA A 515 -30.16 -126.83 -58.71
C ALA A 515 -30.69 -126.64 -60.13
N GLU A 516 -30.24 -125.60 -60.84
CA GLU A 516 -30.61 -125.33 -62.24
C GLU A 516 -30.13 -126.46 -63.16
N GLY A 517 -28.90 -126.95 -62.99
CA GLY A 517 -28.38 -128.11 -63.74
C GLY A 517 -29.17 -129.40 -63.49
N SER A 518 -29.77 -129.56 -62.31
CA SER A 518 -30.64 -130.70 -61.99
C SER A 518 -32.02 -130.58 -62.65
N LEU A 519 -32.55 -129.36 -62.76
CA LEU A 519 -33.85 -129.09 -63.40
C LEU A 519 -33.80 -129.37 -64.90
N GLU A 520 -32.76 -128.92 -65.61
CA GLU A 520 -32.67 -129.10 -67.07
C GLU A 520 -32.54 -130.60 -67.46
N ALA A 521 -31.84 -131.39 -66.64
CA ALA A 521 -31.79 -132.84 -66.80
C ALA A 521 -33.18 -133.50 -66.65
N LYS A 522 -34.04 -132.96 -65.79
CA LYS A 522 -35.42 -133.44 -65.59
C LYS A 522 -36.39 -133.04 -66.71
N MET A 523 -36.16 -131.91 -67.38
CA MET A 523 -37.01 -131.48 -68.50
C MET A 523 -36.88 -132.42 -69.71
N LYS A 524 -35.65 -132.85 -70.05
CA LYS A 524 -35.40 -133.79 -71.16
C LYS A 524 -36.06 -135.16 -70.95
N GLU A 525 -36.11 -135.64 -69.71
CA GLU A 525 -36.80 -136.91 -69.35
C GLU A 525 -38.35 -136.83 -69.48
N LEU A 526 -38.89 -135.62 -69.75
CA LEU A 526 -40.31 -135.33 -69.85
C LEU A 526 -40.74 -135.18 -71.31
N GLU A 527 -39.93 -134.50 -72.14
CA GLU A 527 -40.16 -134.36 -73.59
C GLU A 527 -40.29 -135.73 -74.29
N GLU A 528 -39.43 -136.70 -73.96
CA GLU A 528 -39.41 -138.05 -74.55
C GLU A 528 -40.71 -138.85 -74.34
N LYS A 529 -41.53 -138.50 -73.33
CA LYS A 529 -42.75 -139.26 -72.98
C LYS A 529 -44.03 -138.70 -73.60
N THR A 530 -43.97 -137.50 -74.17
CA THR A 530 -45.11 -136.78 -74.76
C THR A 530 -45.91 -137.58 -75.82
N PRO A 531 -45.29 -138.15 -76.88
CA PRO A 531 -46.06 -138.69 -78.02
C PRO A 531 -46.90 -139.93 -77.70
N ILE A 532 -46.63 -140.62 -76.59
CA ILE A 532 -47.41 -141.79 -76.15
C ILE A 532 -48.82 -141.39 -75.69
N PHE A 533 -48.99 -140.17 -75.19
CA PHE A 533 -50.29 -139.68 -74.72
C PHE A 533 -51.20 -139.24 -75.88
N GLU A 534 -50.64 -138.72 -76.97
CA GLU A 534 -51.40 -138.25 -78.14
C GLU A 534 -52.13 -139.40 -78.88
N GLU A 535 -51.52 -140.58 -79.01
CA GLU A 535 -52.19 -141.78 -79.57
C GLU A 535 -53.33 -142.28 -78.67
N LEU A 536 -53.19 -142.14 -77.35
CA LEU A 536 -54.20 -142.56 -76.37
C LEU A 536 -55.44 -141.64 -76.37
N GLU A 537 -55.24 -140.33 -76.58
CA GLU A 537 -56.33 -139.35 -76.64
C GLU A 537 -57.19 -139.53 -77.90
N LYS A 538 -56.56 -139.71 -79.06
CA LYS A 538 -57.26 -140.01 -80.32
C LYS A 538 -58.11 -141.29 -80.26
N MET A 539 -57.59 -142.34 -79.62
CA MET A 539 -58.32 -143.60 -79.36
C MET A 539 -59.57 -143.43 -78.47
N PHE A 540 -59.66 -142.33 -77.72
CA PHE A 540 -60.81 -142.02 -76.88
C PHE A 540 -61.92 -141.30 -77.66
N GLU A 541 -61.56 -140.39 -78.56
CA GLU A 541 -62.52 -139.63 -79.39
C GLU A 541 -63.31 -140.54 -80.34
N GLU A 542 -62.64 -141.46 -81.06
CA GLU A 542 -63.28 -142.37 -82.02
C GLU A 542 -64.38 -143.25 -81.35
N LYS A 543 -64.17 -143.67 -80.10
CA LYS A 543 -65.19 -144.40 -79.32
C LYS A 543 -66.34 -143.53 -78.84
N GLN A 544 -66.09 -142.24 -78.57
CA GLN A 544 -67.10 -141.32 -78.09
C GLN A 544 -68.09 -140.92 -79.20
N GLU A 545 -67.66 -140.84 -80.46
CA GLU A 545 -68.56 -140.69 -81.60
C GLU A 545 -69.48 -141.91 -81.79
N GLU A 546 -68.92 -143.12 -81.74
CA GLU A 546 -69.67 -144.36 -81.97
C GLU A 546 -70.80 -144.56 -80.93
N TYR A 547 -70.53 -144.20 -79.67
CA TYR A 547 -71.53 -144.18 -78.59
C TYR A 547 -72.66 -143.17 -78.84
N ASN A 548 -72.31 -141.94 -79.24
CA ASN A 548 -73.30 -140.89 -79.51
C ASN A 548 -74.20 -141.22 -80.70
N SER A 549 -73.68 -141.90 -81.73
CA SER A 549 -74.45 -142.36 -82.88
C SER A 549 -75.50 -143.42 -82.47
N LYS A 550 -75.09 -144.43 -81.68
CA LYS A 550 -75.99 -145.47 -81.14
C LYS A 550 -77.07 -144.89 -80.21
N LYS A 551 -76.73 -143.88 -79.40
CA LYS A 551 -77.66 -143.15 -78.53
C LYS A 551 -78.78 -142.45 -79.31
N LYS A 552 -78.50 -141.95 -80.51
CA LYS A 552 -79.46 -141.20 -81.36
C LYS A 552 -80.60 -142.10 -81.87
N GLY A 553 -80.28 -143.26 -82.44
CA GLY A 553 -81.28 -144.20 -82.99
C GLY A 553 -82.25 -144.79 -81.96
N ILE A 554 -81.82 -144.93 -80.70
CA ILE A 554 -82.68 -145.41 -79.60
C ILE A 554 -83.82 -144.41 -79.28
N VAL A 555 -83.57 -143.11 -79.43
CA VAL A 555 -84.58 -142.07 -79.14
C VAL A 555 -85.73 -142.11 -80.16
N GLU A 556 -85.44 -142.32 -81.43
CA GLU A 556 -86.46 -142.39 -82.50
C GLU A 556 -87.40 -143.58 -82.33
N LEU A 557 -86.86 -144.75 -81.98
CA LEU A 557 -87.64 -145.96 -81.67
C LEU A 557 -88.50 -145.77 -80.41
N LYS A 558 -87.99 -145.05 -79.39
CA LYS A 558 -88.73 -144.74 -78.17
C LYS A 558 -89.94 -143.84 -78.46
N ASN A 559 -89.79 -142.85 -79.33
CA ASN A 559 -90.86 -141.92 -79.69
C ASN A 559 -92.00 -142.58 -80.49
N LYS A 560 -91.69 -143.47 -81.46
CA LYS A 560 -92.74 -144.23 -82.17
C LYS A 560 -93.53 -145.19 -81.26
N LYS A 561 -92.88 -145.80 -80.25
CA LYS A 561 -93.53 -146.69 -79.28
C LYS A 561 -94.56 -145.96 -78.40
N ILE A 562 -94.33 -144.69 -78.07
CA ILE A 562 -95.20 -143.89 -77.20
C ILE A 562 -96.52 -143.50 -77.90
N VAL A 563 -96.50 -143.29 -79.22
CA VAL A 563 -97.71 -142.89 -79.99
C VAL A 563 -98.73 -144.03 -80.09
N LEU A 564 -98.29 -145.29 -80.23
CA LEU A 564 -99.18 -146.44 -80.46
C LEU A 564 -99.84 -147.01 -79.19
N VAL A 565 -99.25 -146.80 -78.01
CA VAL A 565 -99.72 -147.44 -76.75
C VAL A 565 -100.70 -146.55 -75.96
N THR A 566 -100.72 -145.24 -76.21
CA THR A 566 -101.27 -144.26 -75.26
C THR A 566 -102.72 -143.81 -75.55
N SER A 567 -103.38 -144.31 -76.60
CA SER A 567 -104.77 -143.92 -76.93
C SER A 567 -105.75 -145.05 -77.28
N SER A 568 -105.28 -146.24 -77.67
CA SER A 568 -106.15 -147.42 -77.90
C SER A 568 -106.96 -147.79 -76.64
N ASN A 569 -106.40 -147.57 -75.45
CA ASN A 569 -106.95 -147.99 -74.18
C ASN A 569 -107.89 -146.97 -73.49
N ARG A 570 -108.37 -145.91 -74.17
CA ARG A 570 -109.37 -144.99 -73.57
C ARG A 570 -110.31 -144.25 -74.54
N ALA A 571 -110.80 -144.95 -75.56
CA ALA A 571 -111.99 -144.53 -76.32
C ALA A 571 -113.32 -144.60 -75.50
N GLN A 572 -113.25 -144.88 -74.20
CA GLN A 572 -114.37 -144.94 -73.26
C GLN A 572 -113.91 -144.35 -71.90
N ARG A 573 -114.53 -143.29 -71.37
CA ARG A 573 -115.49 -142.34 -71.99
C ARG A 573 -115.41 -140.99 -71.25
N GLU A 574 -115.29 -139.92 -72.03
CA GLU A 574 -115.65 -138.50 -71.79
C GLU A 574 -115.44 -137.76 -70.44
N ILE A 575 -115.11 -136.46 -70.60
CA ILE A 575 -115.38 -135.32 -69.69
C ILE A 575 -114.37 -135.00 -68.53
N GLN A 576 -113.58 -133.92 -68.77
CA GLN A 576 -112.97 -132.95 -67.81
C GLN A 576 -111.76 -133.43 -66.93
N LYS A 577 -110.79 -132.59 -66.51
CA LYS A 577 -110.41 -131.19 -66.87
C LYS A 577 -108.92 -130.87 -66.54
N LEU A 578 -108.21 -130.34 -67.54
CA LEU A 578 -107.14 -129.31 -67.57
C LEU A 578 -106.40 -128.76 -66.30
N ILE A 579 -105.07 -128.52 -66.47
CA ILE A 579 -104.24 -127.29 -66.16
C ILE A 579 -103.08 -127.30 -65.10
N ALA A 580 -101.92 -126.72 -65.53
CA ALA A 580 -100.79 -126.02 -64.84
C ALA A 580 -99.54 -126.74 -64.21
N PRO A 581 -98.32 -126.10 -64.24
CA PRO A 581 -97.03 -126.58 -63.64
C PRO A 581 -96.28 -125.56 -62.70
N GLY A 582 -95.07 -125.88 -62.18
CA GLY A 582 -94.13 -124.92 -61.50
C GLY A 582 -92.89 -125.50 -60.76
N ALA A 583 -92.08 -124.62 -60.11
CA ALA A 583 -90.88 -124.86 -59.24
C ALA A 583 -89.54 -125.24 -59.98
N GLU A 584 -88.28 -125.16 -59.48
CA GLU A 584 -87.52 -124.63 -58.27
C GLU A 584 -85.96 -124.77 -58.52
N ASN A 585 -84.91 -124.39 -57.74
CA ASN A 585 -84.60 -123.67 -56.46
C ASN A 585 -83.11 -123.10 -56.48
N ALA A 586 -82.46 -122.75 -55.34
CA ALA A 586 -81.06 -122.22 -55.13
C ALA A 586 -80.27 -123.04 -54.03
N PRO A 587 -79.16 -122.64 -53.31
CA PRO A 587 -78.25 -121.43 -53.22
C PRO A 587 -76.73 -121.79 -53.40
N GLU A 588 -75.59 -121.32 -52.79
CA GLU A 588 -75.05 -120.32 -51.78
C GLU A 588 -73.46 -120.29 -51.93
N GLU A 589 -72.52 -119.48 -51.36
CA GLU A 589 -72.43 -118.24 -50.51
C GLU A 589 -71.19 -117.34 -50.93
N ASP A 590 -70.17 -117.06 -50.08
CA ASP A 590 -69.21 -115.92 -50.22
C ASP A 590 -67.83 -116.11 -49.46
N ILE A 591 -67.11 -115.01 -49.16
CA ILE A 591 -65.92 -114.73 -48.29
C ILE A 591 -64.50 -114.74 -48.94
N LYS A 592 -63.67 -113.66 -49.01
CA LYS A 592 -63.70 -112.13 -49.00
C LYS A 592 -62.19 -111.65 -48.85
N ARG A 593 -61.68 -110.40 -49.00
CA ARG A 593 -61.85 -109.09 -49.74
C ARG A 593 -60.72 -108.12 -49.18
N ILE A 594 -60.29 -106.89 -49.56
CA ILE A 594 -60.59 -105.74 -50.49
C ILE A 594 -59.28 -104.85 -50.62
N PRO A 595 -59.04 -104.04 -51.70
CA PRO A 595 -58.10 -102.87 -51.64
C PRO A 595 -58.56 -101.51 -52.26
N GLU A 596 -57.93 -100.40 -51.81
CA GLU A 596 -57.65 -99.07 -52.45
C GLU A 596 -58.74 -98.00 -52.86
N LEU A 597 -58.29 -96.88 -53.49
CA LEU A 597 -58.74 -95.45 -53.55
C LEU A 597 -59.18 -94.99 -55.01
N PRO A 598 -59.38 -93.70 -55.45
CA PRO A 598 -59.56 -92.35 -54.82
C PRO A 598 -60.85 -91.48 -55.22
N PRO A 599 -60.88 -90.31 -55.98
CA PRO A 599 -61.30 -88.98 -55.41
C PRO A 599 -62.22 -87.95 -56.24
N VAL A 600 -62.44 -86.73 -55.68
CA VAL A 600 -62.83 -85.37 -56.28
C VAL A 600 -64.33 -84.92 -56.40
N GLY A 601 -64.63 -83.60 -56.21
CA GLY A 601 -65.92 -82.89 -56.47
C GLY A 601 -65.86 -81.32 -56.35
N VAL A 602 -66.83 -80.56 -56.93
CA VAL A 602 -66.79 -79.05 -57.16
C VAL A 602 -68.15 -78.32 -56.83
N SER A 603 -68.36 -77.04 -57.22
CA SER A 603 -69.17 -75.96 -56.55
C SER A 603 -70.44 -75.37 -57.26
N PHE A 604 -71.19 -74.47 -56.55
CA PHE A 604 -71.68 -73.11 -56.99
C PHE A 604 -73.21 -72.71 -56.85
N PHE A 605 -73.49 -71.57 -56.15
CA PHE A 605 -74.56 -70.52 -56.25
C PHE A 605 -76.12 -70.72 -56.12
N ALA A 606 -76.75 -69.73 -55.41
CA ALA A 606 -77.99 -68.92 -55.67
C ALA A 606 -79.38 -69.59 -55.94
N SER A 607 -80.58 -68.97 -55.72
CA SER A 607 -81.06 -67.75 -54.99
C SER A 607 -82.61 -67.67 -54.97
N GLU A 608 -83.22 -66.93 -54.00
CA GLU A 608 -84.58 -66.29 -54.05
C GLU A 608 -85.86 -67.16 -54.23
N ASP A 609 -87.10 -66.78 -53.84
CA ASP A 609 -87.65 -65.90 -52.76
C ASP A 609 -89.21 -66.12 -52.63
N GLU A 610 -89.87 -65.35 -51.75
CA GLU A 610 -91.31 -64.98 -51.68
C GLU A 610 -92.33 -65.92 -50.97
N THR A 611 -93.05 -65.40 -49.96
CA THR A 611 -94.53 -65.19 -50.03
C THR A 611 -95.20 -64.47 -48.83
N ARG A 612 -95.66 -63.25 -49.11
CA ARG A 612 -97.01 -62.68 -48.82
C ARG A 612 -97.67 -62.66 -47.41
N ASN A 613 -97.61 -61.46 -46.81
CA ASN A 613 -98.73 -60.50 -46.67
C ASN A 613 -99.96 -60.79 -45.74
N LYS A 614 -100.05 -60.11 -44.57
CA LYS A 614 -101.35 -59.84 -43.85
C LYS A 614 -101.28 -58.79 -42.70
N ALA A 615 -101.28 -57.46 -42.97
CA ALA A 615 -101.46 -56.43 -41.91
C ALA A 615 -101.84 -54.98 -42.37
N PHE A 616 -102.24 -54.77 -43.64
CA PHE A 616 -102.16 -53.47 -44.33
C PHE A 616 -103.16 -52.35 -43.92
N LYS A 617 -103.62 -52.28 -42.65
CA LYS A 617 -104.52 -51.19 -42.19
C LYS A 617 -104.34 -50.65 -40.77
N GLN A 618 -103.47 -51.26 -39.94
CA GLN A 618 -102.91 -50.59 -38.75
C GLN A 618 -101.50 -50.02 -39.01
N LEU A 619 -100.86 -50.47 -40.11
CA LEU A 619 -99.47 -50.15 -40.43
C LEU A 619 -99.23 -48.69 -40.83
N SER A 620 -100.21 -47.96 -41.40
CA SER A 620 -99.99 -46.56 -41.80
C SER A 620 -99.79 -45.63 -40.60
N GLU A 621 -100.64 -45.72 -39.58
CA GLU A 621 -100.53 -44.88 -38.38
C GLU A 621 -99.32 -45.28 -37.51
N VAL A 622 -99.02 -46.57 -37.40
CA VAL A 622 -97.84 -47.07 -36.70
C VAL A 622 -96.55 -46.70 -37.44
N ALA A 623 -96.49 -46.83 -38.77
CA ALA A 623 -95.32 -46.42 -39.56
C ALA A 623 -95.13 -44.90 -39.53
N LEU A 624 -96.20 -44.09 -39.59
CA LEU A 624 -96.07 -42.64 -39.48
C LEU A 624 -95.59 -42.22 -38.08
N LYS A 625 -96.11 -42.85 -37.01
CA LYS A 625 -95.63 -42.64 -35.64
C LYS A 625 -94.20 -43.15 -35.43
N HIS A 626 -93.80 -44.24 -36.08
CA HIS A 626 -92.43 -44.75 -36.07
C HIS A 626 -91.49 -43.77 -36.80
N LEU A 627 -91.85 -43.32 -38.00
CA LEU A 627 -91.08 -42.36 -38.78
C LEU A 627 -90.96 -41.01 -38.06
N LEU A 628 -92.02 -40.52 -37.42
CA LEU A 628 -91.97 -39.33 -36.56
C LEU A 628 -91.09 -39.52 -35.32
N ARG A 629 -91.10 -40.71 -34.69
CA ARG A 629 -90.18 -41.04 -33.58
C ARG A 629 -88.73 -41.12 -34.07
N GLN A 630 -88.48 -41.71 -35.23
CA GLN A 630 -87.16 -41.87 -35.86
C GLN A 630 -86.60 -40.52 -36.34
N GLN A 631 -87.43 -39.66 -36.94
CA GLN A 631 -87.04 -38.29 -37.28
C GLN A 631 -86.82 -37.43 -36.03
N ARG A 632 -87.63 -37.60 -34.97
CA ARG A 632 -87.37 -36.94 -33.67
C ARG A 632 -86.10 -37.45 -33.00
N SER A 633 -85.79 -38.74 -33.03
CA SER A 633 -84.54 -39.27 -32.48
C SER A 633 -83.32 -38.86 -33.33
N ALA A 634 -83.45 -38.75 -34.66
CA ALA A 634 -82.41 -38.21 -35.53
C ALA A 634 -82.24 -36.69 -35.40
N ALA A 635 -83.31 -35.94 -35.08
CA ALA A 635 -83.23 -34.52 -34.74
C ALA A 635 -82.57 -34.30 -33.37
N LEU A 636 -82.99 -35.05 -32.34
CA LEU A 636 -82.38 -35.03 -31.00
C LEU A 636 -80.93 -35.55 -31.02
N GLY A 637 -80.62 -36.52 -31.88
CA GLY A 637 -79.25 -36.99 -32.11
C GLY A 637 -78.38 -35.88 -32.70
N ARG A 638 -78.84 -35.22 -33.77
CA ARG A 638 -78.13 -34.07 -34.34
C ARG A 638 -78.01 -32.89 -33.36
N MET A 639 -79.04 -32.57 -32.57
CA MET A 639 -78.94 -31.56 -31.52
C MET A 639 -77.94 -31.94 -30.42
N LYS A 640 -77.80 -33.23 -30.09
CA LYS A 640 -76.78 -33.70 -29.14
C LYS A 640 -75.38 -33.63 -29.70
N GLU A 641 -75.18 -34.00 -30.97
CA GLU A 641 -73.88 -33.90 -31.61
C GLU A 641 -73.48 -32.43 -31.79
N GLN A 642 -74.39 -31.56 -32.27
CA GLN A 642 -74.18 -30.11 -32.31
C GLN A 642 -73.93 -29.50 -30.93
N GLY A 643 -74.54 -30.05 -29.88
CA GLY A 643 -74.25 -29.67 -28.49
C GLY A 643 -72.82 -30.03 -28.07
N ARG A 644 -72.35 -31.23 -28.42
CA ARG A 644 -70.96 -31.65 -28.21
C ARG A 644 -69.97 -30.84 -29.06
N GLU A 645 -70.28 -30.60 -30.34
CA GLU A 645 -69.47 -29.78 -31.25
C GLU A 645 -69.32 -28.36 -30.69
N LEU A 646 -70.37 -27.79 -30.09
CA LEU A 646 -70.31 -26.50 -29.38
C LEU A 646 -69.49 -26.58 -28.09
N GLU A 647 -69.65 -27.62 -27.28
CA GLU A 647 -68.89 -27.83 -26.03
C GLU A 647 -67.38 -27.98 -26.31
N GLU A 648 -67.02 -28.76 -27.33
CA GLU A 648 -65.64 -28.89 -27.82
C GLU A 648 -65.11 -27.58 -28.44
N LEU A 649 -65.96 -26.81 -29.14
CA LEU A 649 -65.58 -25.49 -29.66
C LEU A 649 -65.34 -24.48 -28.52
N GLU A 650 -66.15 -24.50 -27.46
CA GLU A 650 -65.97 -23.65 -26.28
C GLU A 650 -64.70 -24.00 -25.51
N GLU A 651 -64.38 -25.28 -25.30
CA GLU A 651 -63.10 -25.70 -24.72
C GLU A 651 -61.91 -25.25 -25.58
N ASN A 652 -61.99 -25.43 -26.90
CA ASN A 652 -60.95 -24.99 -27.83
C ASN A 652 -60.76 -23.47 -27.83
N ILE A 653 -61.84 -22.68 -27.80
CA ILE A 653 -61.81 -21.22 -27.69
C ILE A 653 -61.19 -20.80 -26.34
N PHE A 654 -61.54 -21.46 -25.24
CA PHE A 654 -60.97 -21.19 -23.92
C PHE A 654 -59.47 -21.51 -23.86
N HIS A 655 -59.04 -22.64 -24.45
CA HIS A 655 -57.64 -23.03 -24.55
C HIS A 655 -56.84 -22.09 -25.47
N ALA A 656 -57.42 -21.67 -26.61
CA ALA A 656 -56.83 -20.67 -27.49
C ALA A 656 -56.69 -19.31 -26.77
N GLY A 657 -57.71 -18.87 -26.04
CA GLY A 657 -57.68 -17.64 -25.23
C GLY A 657 -56.62 -17.67 -24.13
N ARG A 658 -56.42 -18.82 -23.46
CA ARG A 658 -55.32 -18.98 -22.49
C ARG A 658 -53.94 -18.96 -23.13
N LYS A 659 -53.76 -19.60 -24.30
CA LYS A 659 -52.51 -19.52 -25.07
C LYS A 659 -52.23 -18.09 -25.52
N LEU A 660 -53.23 -17.38 -26.02
CA LEU A 660 -53.12 -15.98 -26.43
C LEU A 660 -52.72 -15.08 -25.25
N LYS A 661 -53.33 -15.28 -24.07
CA LYS A 661 -53.00 -14.53 -22.84
C LYS A 661 -51.55 -14.74 -22.41
N ALA A 662 -51.05 -15.98 -22.44
CA ALA A 662 -49.64 -16.26 -22.14
C ALA A 662 -48.69 -15.58 -23.15
N VAL A 663 -49.03 -15.62 -24.45
CA VAL A 663 -48.25 -14.95 -25.50
C VAL A 663 -48.26 -13.42 -25.34
N THR A 664 -49.39 -12.80 -24.95
CA THR A 664 -49.42 -11.35 -24.71
C THR A 664 -48.67 -10.95 -23.44
N GLU A 665 -48.72 -11.74 -22.38
CA GLU A 665 -47.92 -11.52 -21.16
C GLU A 665 -46.41 -11.62 -21.42
N GLU A 666 -45.98 -12.62 -22.20
CA GLU A 666 -44.57 -12.79 -22.55
C GLU A 666 -44.09 -11.73 -23.57
N ASN A 667 -44.94 -11.29 -24.51
CA ASN A 667 -44.64 -10.16 -25.39
C ASN A 667 -44.45 -8.85 -24.61
N VAL A 668 -45.28 -8.55 -23.61
CA VAL A 668 -45.11 -7.37 -22.74
C VAL A 668 -43.79 -7.45 -21.96
N ARG A 669 -43.39 -8.65 -21.50
CA ARG A 669 -42.05 -8.87 -20.92
C ARG A 669 -40.93 -8.57 -21.91
N PHE A 670 -41.02 -9.05 -23.16
CA PHE A 670 -40.01 -8.78 -24.18
C PHE A 670 -39.93 -7.28 -24.52
N THR A 671 -41.05 -6.57 -24.65
CA THR A 671 -41.05 -5.11 -24.84
C THR A 671 -40.35 -4.39 -23.68
N GLY A 672 -40.65 -4.74 -22.44
CA GLY A 672 -39.99 -4.17 -21.26
C GLY A 672 -38.49 -4.48 -21.18
N ALA A 673 -38.07 -5.67 -21.62
CA ALA A 673 -36.65 -6.04 -21.73
C ALA A 673 -35.92 -5.24 -22.83
N ILE A 674 -36.54 -5.06 -24.01
CA ILE A 674 -36.00 -4.27 -25.12
C ILE A 674 -35.85 -2.79 -24.70
N GLU A 675 -36.86 -2.21 -24.04
CA GLU A 675 -36.78 -0.85 -23.50
C GLU A 675 -35.62 -0.69 -22.49
N LYS A 676 -35.41 -1.69 -21.62
CA LYS A 676 -34.31 -1.68 -20.64
C LYS A 676 -32.95 -1.73 -21.36
N MET A 677 -32.79 -2.62 -22.34
CA MET A 677 -31.57 -2.72 -23.14
C MET A 677 -31.29 -1.44 -23.93
N GLN A 678 -32.30 -0.79 -24.51
CA GLN A 678 -32.11 0.50 -25.20
C GLN A 678 -31.65 1.61 -24.25
N LYS A 679 -32.22 1.69 -23.04
CA LYS A 679 -31.78 2.65 -22.00
C LYS A 679 -30.34 2.36 -21.54
N GLU A 680 -29.94 1.09 -21.49
CA GLU A 680 -28.57 0.67 -21.19
C GLU A 680 -27.60 1.02 -22.33
N SER A 681 -27.94 0.77 -23.60
CA SER A 681 -27.13 1.18 -24.76
C SER A 681 -26.89 2.68 -24.82
N VAL A 682 -27.94 3.51 -24.67
CA VAL A 682 -27.80 4.98 -24.67
C VAL A 682 -26.93 5.47 -23.50
N SER A 683 -26.99 4.79 -22.35
CA SER A 683 -26.10 5.06 -21.22
C SER A 683 -24.63 4.74 -21.54
N ILE A 684 -24.38 3.62 -22.23
CA ILE A 684 -23.05 3.19 -22.68
C ILE A 684 -22.49 4.13 -23.75
N GLU A 685 -23.28 4.52 -24.75
CA GLU A 685 -22.90 5.54 -25.76
C GLU A 685 -22.53 6.88 -25.11
N GLY A 686 -23.30 7.30 -24.09
CA GLY A 686 -23.01 8.48 -23.28
C GLY A 686 -21.74 8.36 -22.43
N GLN A 687 -21.32 7.14 -22.05
CA GLN A 687 -20.03 6.90 -21.41
C GLN A 687 -18.88 6.90 -22.43
N ILE A 688 -19.06 6.27 -23.59
CA ILE A 688 -18.08 6.25 -24.69
C ILE A 688 -17.73 7.66 -25.14
N SER A 689 -18.74 8.52 -25.34
CA SER A 689 -18.54 9.93 -25.72
C SER A 689 -17.71 10.70 -24.69
N ARG A 690 -17.96 10.48 -23.39
CA ARG A 690 -17.19 11.09 -22.30
C ARG A 690 -15.76 10.57 -22.26
N HIS A 691 -15.56 9.27 -22.40
CA HIS A 691 -14.22 8.66 -22.45
C HIS A 691 -13.41 9.18 -23.65
N SER A 692 -14.03 9.32 -24.83
CA SER A 692 -13.38 9.92 -26.01
C SER A 692 -12.91 11.35 -25.75
N SER A 693 -13.77 12.22 -25.19
CA SER A 693 -13.39 13.60 -24.85
C SER A 693 -12.31 13.69 -23.76
N LEU A 694 -12.33 12.77 -22.80
CA LEU A 694 -11.29 12.66 -21.78
C LEU A 694 -9.96 12.21 -22.39
N GLU A 695 -9.98 11.22 -23.28
CA GLU A 695 -8.80 10.72 -24.00
C GLU A 695 -8.14 11.81 -24.86
N GLU A 696 -8.94 12.63 -25.56
CA GLU A 696 -8.44 13.80 -26.30
C GLU A 696 -7.79 14.83 -25.36
N SER A 697 -8.42 15.16 -24.23
CA SER A 697 -7.86 16.08 -23.23
C SER A 697 -6.54 15.56 -22.63
N LEU A 698 -6.43 14.24 -22.39
CA LEU A 698 -5.22 13.59 -21.89
C LEU A 698 -4.11 13.56 -22.95
N LYS A 699 -4.44 13.32 -24.23
CA LYS A 699 -3.48 13.43 -25.34
C LYS A 699 -2.90 14.84 -25.43
N HIS A 700 -3.74 15.88 -25.36
CA HIS A 700 -3.28 17.28 -25.32
C HIS A 700 -2.40 17.58 -24.10
N LEU A 701 -2.76 17.09 -22.91
CA LEU A 701 -1.94 17.26 -21.71
C LEU A 701 -0.58 16.55 -21.82
N VAL A 702 -0.53 15.33 -22.36
CA VAL A 702 0.73 14.60 -22.60
C VAL A 702 1.63 15.34 -23.59
N ILE A 703 1.07 15.90 -24.68
CA ILE A 703 1.82 16.72 -25.64
C ILE A 703 2.37 17.98 -24.97
N SER A 704 1.57 18.68 -24.17
CA SER A 704 2.00 19.87 -23.41
C SER A 704 3.11 19.54 -22.41
N GLN A 705 2.96 18.49 -21.61
CA GLN A 705 3.98 18.07 -20.63
C GLN A 705 5.28 17.63 -21.32
N ARG A 706 5.19 16.93 -22.46
CA ARG A 706 6.37 16.60 -23.28
C ARG A 706 7.09 17.86 -23.75
N GLY A 707 6.37 18.86 -24.29
CA GLY A 707 6.97 20.12 -24.72
C GLY A 707 7.65 20.89 -23.57
N HIS A 708 7.07 20.86 -22.36
CA HIS A 708 7.72 21.43 -21.17
C HIS A 708 9.00 20.68 -20.76
N LEU A 709 9.02 19.35 -20.89
CA LEU A 709 10.21 18.54 -20.63
C LEU A 709 11.31 18.74 -21.67
N GLU A 710 10.97 18.86 -22.95
CA GLU A 710 11.92 19.14 -24.03
C GLU A 710 12.59 20.51 -23.84
N VAL A 711 11.81 21.56 -23.54
CA VAL A 711 12.33 22.90 -23.21
C VAL A 711 13.11 22.93 -21.88
N GLY A 712 12.80 22.02 -20.94
CA GLY A 712 13.60 21.82 -19.72
C GLY A 712 14.97 21.26 -20.05
N TRP A 713 15.02 20.15 -20.79
CA TRP A 713 16.25 19.48 -21.20
C TRP A 713 17.17 20.41 -22.01
N GLU A 714 16.63 21.20 -22.94
CA GLU A 714 17.45 22.17 -23.70
C GLU A 714 18.14 23.20 -22.79
N LYS A 715 17.50 23.64 -21.69
CA LYS A 715 18.10 24.54 -20.71
C LYS A 715 19.14 23.86 -19.85
N ASP A 716 18.83 22.67 -19.33
CA ASP A 716 19.77 21.90 -18.49
C ASP A 716 21.02 21.52 -19.29
N LYS A 717 20.87 21.19 -20.57
CA LYS A 717 21.98 20.96 -21.50
C LYS A 717 22.78 22.24 -21.76
N ALA A 718 22.13 23.38 -22.04
CA ALA A 718 22.83 24.64 -22.24
C ALA A 718 23.62 25.08 -21.00
N LEU A 719 23.08 24.81 -19.81
CA LEU A 719 23.75 25.04 -18.52
C LEU A 719 24.94 24.09 -18.33
N GLN A 720 24.80 22.81 -18.67
CA GLN A 720 25.89 21.83 -18.66
C GLN A 720 27.01 22.22 -19.66
N ASP A 721 26.65 22.70 -20.85
CA ASP A 721 27.58 23.22 -21.85
C ASP A 721 28.27 24.52 -21.38
N GLU A 722 27.70 25.27 -20.43
CA GLU A 722 28.35 26.45 -19.83
C GLU A 722 29.33 26.03 -18.72
N PHE A 723 28.91 25.15 -17.80
CA PHE A 723 29.78 24.59 -16.77
C PHE A 723 31.00 23.89 -17.37
N ALA A 724 30.81 23.03 -18.39
CA ALA A 724 31.92 22.34 -19.05
C ALA A 724 32.97 23.30 -19.66
N LYS A 725 32.54 24.47 -20.17
CA LYS A 725 33.47 25.51 -20.67
C LYS A 725 34.22 26.19 -19.53
N ARG A 726 33.55 26.44 -18.40
CA ARG A 726 34.14 27.05 -17.19
C ARG A 726 35.17 26.12 -16.56
N ASP A 727 34.84 24.84 -16.46
CA ASP A 727 35.71 23.80 -15.91
C ASP A 727 36.93 23.57 -16.80
N GLN A 728 36.79 23.66 -18.14
CA GLN A 728 37.92 23.61 -19.06
C GLN A 728 38.89 24.78 -18.83
N VAL A 729 38.39 26.02 -18.72
CA VAL A 729 39.25 27.20 -18.44
C VAL A 729 39.99 27.03 -17.10
N PHE A 730 39.31 26.50 -16.07
CA PHE A 730 39.92 26.24 -14.77
C PHE A 730 41.00 25.14 -14.83
N LEU A 731 40.82 24.10 -15.67
CA LEU A 731 41.83 23.07 -15.93
C LEU A 731 43.02 23.64 -16.72
N ASP A 732 42.78 24.55 -17.67
CA ASP A 732 43.84 25.23 -18.44
C ASP A 732 44.69 26.13 -17.51
N ASP A 733 44.04 26.90 -16.62
CA ASP A 733 44.71 27.73 -15.59
C ASP A 733 45.54 26.90 -14.60
N ILE A 734 45.02 25.76 -14.14
CA ILE A 734 45.78 24.80 -13.31
C ILE A 734 46.98 24.24 -14.09
N THR A 735 46.80 23.92 -15.37
CA THR A 735 47.87 23.35 -16.21
C THR A 735 49.01 24.34 -16.42
N ASP A 736 48.72 25.62 -16.67
CA ASP A 736 49.74 26.66 -16.74
C ASP A 736 50.38 26.95 -15.36
N LEU A 737 49.62 26.89 -14.26
CA LEU A 737 50.19 27.00 -12.92
C LEU A 737 51.18 25.87 -12.61
N CYS A 738 50.86 24.62 -12.99
CA CYS A 738 51.79 23.49 -12.91
C CYS A 738 53.04 23.73 -13.78
N CYS A 739 52.87 24.14 -15.04
CA CYS A 739 54.01 24.47 -15.92
C CYS A 739 54.88 25.61 -15.37
N ARG A 740 54.30 26.56 -14.63
CA ARG A 740 55.03 27.61 -13.90
C ARG A 740 55.72 27.08 -12.64
N ALA A 741 55.16 26.09 -11.96
CA ALA A 741 55.79 25.41 -10.83
C ALA A 741 57.00 24.59 -11.28
N ASP A 742 56.86 23.75 -12.30
CA ASP A 742 57.93 22.91 -12.87
C ASP A 742 59.15 23.75 -13.29
N ARG A 743 58.89 24.87 -13.99
CA ARG A 743 59.94 25.83 -14.39
C ARG A 743 60.65 26.45 -13.17
N ARG A 744 59.93 26.72 -12.08
CA ARG A 744 60.53 27.22 -10.83
C ARG A 744 61.35 26.14 -10.12
N GLU A 745 60.89 24.90 -10.11
CA GLU A 745 61.63 23.77 -9.54
C GLU A 745 62.95 23.55 -10.30
N GLN A 746 62.93 23.56 -11.64
CA GLN A 746 64.15 23.49 -12.45
C GLN A 746 65.13 24.62 -12.12
N VAL A 747 64.67 25.88 -12.05
CA VAL A 747 65.52 27.02 -11.70
C VAL A 747 66.10 26.90 -10.28
N VAL A 748 65.33 26.36 -9.32
CA VAL A 748 65.82 26.07 -7.96
C VAL A 748 66.86 24.95 -7.98
N SER A 749 66.71 23.91 -8.81
CA SER A 749 67.74 22.87 -9.01
C SER A 749 69.02 23.46 -9.59
N ASP A 750 68.92 24.25 -10.68
CA ASP A 750 70.07 24.91 -11.32
C ASP A 750 70.85 25.82 -10.36
N ILE A 751 70.16 26.51 -9.44
CA ILE A 751 70.78 27.32 -8.39
C ILE A 751 71.43 26.43 -7.32
N THR A 752 70.75 25.36 -6.90
CA THR A 752 71.27 24.40 -5.91
C THR A 752 72.55 23.72 -6.40
N ASP A 753 72.61 23.33 -7.67
CA ASP A 753 73.78 22.66 -8.24
C ASP A 753 74.98 23.62 -8.39
N LYS A 754 74.74 24.91 -8.71
CA LYS A 754 75.77 25.95 -8.68
C LYS A 754 76.32 26.18 -7.27
N LEU A 755 75.44 26.34 -6.28
CA LEU A 755 75.85 26.47 -4.87
C LEU A 755 76.63 25.24 -4.39
N GLN A 756 76.24 24.03 -4.82
CA GLN A 756 76.95 22.80 -4.48
C GLN A 756 78.34 22.74 -5.15
N GLN A 757 78.50 23.25 -6.38
CA GLN A 757 79.82 23.42 -7.02
C GLN A 757 80.70 24.44 -6.29
N GLU A 758 80.16 25.59 -5.89
CA GLU A 758 80.87 26.61 -5.12
C GLU A 758 81.32 26.08 -3.74
N ILE A 759 80.47 25.32 -3.05
CA ILE A 759 80.81 24.64 -1.79
C ILE A 759 81.93 23.62 -1.99
N VAL A 760 81.95 22.87 -3.10
CA VAL A 760 83.05 21.94 -3.43
C VAL A 760 84.36 22.71 -3.71
N MET A 761 84.32 23.84 -4.41
CA MET A 761 85.50 24.69 -4.62
C MET A 761 86.00 25.33 -3.31
N LEU A 762 85.10 25.77 -2.43
CA LEU A 762 85.47 26.26 -1.09
C LEU A 762 86.09 25.14 -0.23
N THR A 763 85.58 23.90 -0.34
CA THR A 763 86.11 22.75 0.39
C THR A 763 87.52 22.40 -0.07
N SER A 764 87.77 22.27 -1.38
CA SER A 764 89.10 21.98 -1.90
C SER A 764 90.10 23.13 -1.69
N LEU A 765 89.64 24.39 -1.64
CA LEU A 765 90.46 25.54 -1.26
C LEU A 765 90.81 25.50 0.24
N LEU A 766 89.88 25.12 1.12
CA LEU A 766 90.14 24.92 2.54
C LEU A 766 91.11 23.75 2.81
N GLU A 767 91.00 22.66 2.06
CA GLU A 767 91.97 21.54 2.09
C GLU A 767 93.36 22.01 1.61
N THR A 768 93.44 22.73 0.47
CA THR A 768 94.69 23.31 -0.04
C THR A 768 95.34 24.29 0.95
N VAL A 769 94.53 25.04 1.71
CA VAL A 769 95.01 25.93 2.78
C VAL A 769 95.45 25.16 4.02
N ALA A 770 94.82 24.03 4.34
CA ALA A 770 95.24 23.14 5.42
C ALA A 770 96.58 22.44 5.11
N GLU A 771 96.78 21.96 3.88
CA GLU A 771 98.03 21.35 3.41
C GLU A 771 99.21 22.34 3.40
N ARG A 772 98.96 23.61 3.11
CA ARG A 772 99.99 24.67 3.09
C ARG A 772 100.40 25.16 4.49
N ARG A 773 99.88 24.58 5.57
CA ARG A 773 100.15 25.02 6.95
C ARG A 773 101.46 24.41 7.48
N PRO A 774 102.46 25.21 7.87
CA PRO A 774 103.78 24.68 8.23
C PRO A 774 103.75 23.85 9.52
N LEU A 775 104.33 22.65 9.47
CA LEU A 775 104.52 21.73 10.59
C LEU A 775 105.61 22.22 11.56
N ASN A 776 105.33 23.29 12.32
CA ASN A 776 105.77 23.53 13.71
C ASN A 776 105.41 24.95 14.20
N THR A 777 104.31 25.08 14.94
CA THR A 777 104.08 26.20 15.89
C THR A 777 103.20 25.70 17.04
N SER A 778 103.83 25.11 18.06
CA SER A 778 103.14 24.60 19.24
C SER A 778 103.05 25.65 20.35
N GLN A 779 101.84 26.17 20.62
CA GLN A 779 101.39 26.59 21.94
C GLN A 779 99.87 26.37 22.05
N GLY A 780 99.38 25.98 23.24
CA GLY A 780 97.95 25.76 23.49
C GLY A 780 97.60 24.41 24.13
N SER A 781 98.24 24.06 25.26
CA SER A 781 97.98 22.81 25.98
C SER A 781 96.60 22.82 26.66
N ARG A 782 95.71 21.88 26.30
CA ARG A 782 94.57 21.50 27.15
C ARG A 782 94.21 20.01 26.94
N PRO A 783 93.93 19.22 28.00
CA PRO A 783 93.91 17.76 27.90
C PRO A 783 92.52 17.14 27.65
N THR A 784 92.55 15.83 27.38
CA THR A 784 91.49 14.81 27.57
C THR A 784 90.22 14.85 26.72
N THR A 785 90.13 13.82 25.85
CA THR A 785 88.95 12.95 25.58
C THR A 785 87.59 13.56 25.23
N VAL A 786 87.19 13.39 23.97
CA VAL A 786 85.92 12.80 23.50
C VAL A 786 86.01 12.68 21.96
N PRO A 787 85.42 11.65 21.31
CA PRO A 787 85.36 11.61 19.85
C PRO A 787 84.60 12.82 19.29
N ARG A 788 85.11 13.48 18.25
CA ARG A 788 84.34 14.53 17.55
C ARG A 788 83.07 13.89 16.97
N PRO A 789 81.87 14.47 17.21
CA PRO A 789 80.67 14.02 16.52
C PRO A 789 80.80 14.27 15.01
N PRO A 790 80.00 13.59 14.16
CA PRO A 790 79.96 13.86 12.73
C PRO A 790 79.65 15.34 12.47
N THR A 791 80.38 15.96 11.55
CA THR A 791 79.99 17.29 11.07
C THR A 791 78.68 17.14 10.31
N VAL A 792 77.64 17.92 10.65
CA VAL A 792 76.30 17.85 10.04
C VAL A 792 76.34 17.88 8.49
N LEU A 793 77.32 18.58 7.92
CA LEU A 793 77.58 18.62 6.48
C LEU A 793 77.77 17.22 5.85
N ARG A 794 78.39 16.28 6.58
CA ARG A 794 78.64 14.91 6.12
C ARG A 794 77.37 14.09 6.07
N GLU A 795 76.56 14.14 7.12
CA GLU A 795 75.25 13.48 7.18
C GLU A 795 74.30 14.06 6.12
N TYR A 796 74.39 15.37 5.83
CA TYR A 796 73.60 16.01 4.77
C TYR A 796 74.02 15.58 3.35
N LEU A 797 75.32 15.38 3.11
CA LEU A 797 75.84 14.86 1.83
C LEU A 797 75.54 13.36 1.66
N GLU A 798 75.75 12.55 2.71
CA GLU A 798 75.52 11.10 2.71
C GLU A 798 74.01 10.75 2.68
N SER A 799 73.12 11.63 3.15
CA SER A 799 71.66 11.46 2.97
C SER A 799 71.19 11.82 1.56
N ARG A 800 71.76 12.86 0.92
CA ARG A 800 71.36 13.26 -0.45
C ARG A 800 71.76 12.23 -1.51
N THR A 801 72.91 11.54 -1.36
CA THR A 801 73.32 10.47 -2.30
C THR A 801 72.38 9.26 -2.26
N ASN A 802 71.84 8.92 -1.09
CA ASN A 802 70.85 7.85 -0.94
C ASN A 802 69.47 8.18 -1.55
N LEU A 803 69.09 9.48 -1.59
CA LEU A 803 67.85 9.92 -2.23
C LEU A 803 67.89 9.79 -3.76
N THR A 804 69.04 10.07 -4.40
CA THR A 804 69.21 9.90 -5.85
C THR A 804 68.95 8.46 -6.31
N THR A 805 69.20 7.46 -5.44
CA THR A 805 68.95 6.04 -5.76
C THR A 805 67.46 5.65 -5.73
N GLN A 806 66.58 6.43 -5.06
CA GLN A 806 65.14 6.16 -5.03
C GLN A 806 64.36 6.84 -6.17
N ALA A 807 64.88 7.91 -6.77
CA ALA A 807 64.21 8.62 -7.87
C ALA A 807 63.95 7.72 -9.09
N GLY A 808 64.83 6.75 -9.36
CA GLY A 808 64.73 5.81 -10.49
C GLY A 808 63.69 4.69 -10.38
N ARG A 809 62.69 4.79 -9.49
CA ARG A 809 61.67 3.73 -9.26
C ARG A 809 60.20 4.20 -9.27
N LYS A 810 59.89 5.37 -9.85
CA LYS A 810 58.51 5.87 -10.01
C LYS A 810 58.06 6.05 -11.48
N THR A 811 58.20 4.99 -12.27
CA THR A 811 57.65 4.90 -13.63
C THR A 811 56.96 3.55 -13.87
N GLU A 812 55.97 3.22 -13.03
CA GLU A 812 55.08 2.08 -13.25
C GLU A 812 53.68 2.36 -12.64
N LEU A 813 52.86 3.10 -13.38
CA LEU A 813 51.47 3.38 -13.03
C LEU A 813 50.59 2.21 -13.51
N GLN A 814 50.54 1.13 -12.72
CA GLN A 814 49.62 0.03 -13.00
C GLN A 814 48.17 0.47 -12.74
N SER A 815 47.31 0.20 -13.72
CA SER A 815 45.87 0.34 -13.61
C SER A 815 45.24 -0.87 -12.92
N GLN A 816 44.25 -0.62 -12.05
CA GLN A 816 43.14 -1.55 -11.78
C GLN A 816 41.93 -0.79 -11.18
N PRO A 817 40.69 -1.32 -11.33
CA PRO A 817 39.47 -0.53 -11.17
C PRO A 817 38.82 -0.63 -9.77
N ASN A 818 37.88 0.27 -9.51
CA ASN A 818 36.99 0.22 -8.35
C ASN A 818 36.12 -1.05 -8.35
N LEU A 819 36.10 -1.75 -7.20
CA LEU A 819 35.07 -2.75 -6.86
C LEU A 819 34.38 -2.31 -5.55
N LEU A 820 33.23 -1.66 -5.69
CA LEU A 820 32.37 -1.26 -4.57
C LEU A 820 31.27 -2.31 -4.32
N THR A 821 31.63 -3.36 -3.60
CA THR A 821 30.67 -4.27 -2.94
C THR A 821 30.85 -4.19 -1.44
N GLN A 822 30.24 -3.17 -0.82
CA GLN A 822 30.30 -2.98 0.63
C GLN A 822 29.20 -3.81 1.30
N THR A 823 29.59 -4.97 1.86
CA THR A 823 28.71 -5.81 2.67
C THR A 823 28.39 -5.16 4.02
N VAL A 824 27.16 -5.36 4.49
CA VAL A 824 26.70 -4.98 5.83
C VAL A 824 27.43 -5.82 6.90
N PRO A 825 27.94 -5.21 7.98
CA PRO A 825 28.22 -5.89 9.23
C PRO A 825 27.00 -5.85 10.18
N GLU A 826 26.65 -6.99 10.77
CA GLU A 826 25.75 -7.07 11.92
C GLU A 826 26.52 -6.87 13.26
N GLU A 827 25.83 -7.02 14.40
CA GLU A 827 26.33 -6.98 15.79
C GLU A 827 26.64 -5.56 16.32
N LEU A 828 25.73 -4.84 17.02
CA LEU A 828 25.02 -5.24 18.26
C LEU A 828 23.76 -4.38 18.51
#